data_AF-A0A947QDM4-F1
#
_entry.id   AF-A0A947QDM4-F1
#
_cell.length_a   1.000
_cell.length_b   1.000
_cell.length_c   1.000
_cell.angle_alpha   90.00
_cell.angle_beta   90.00
_cell.angle_gamma   90.00
#
_symmetry.space_group_name_H-M   'P 1'
#
loop_
_entity.id
_entity.type
_entity.pdbx_description
1 polymer ?
#
loop_
_entity_poly.entity_id
_entity_poly.type
_entity_poly.pdbx_seq_one_letter_code
_entity_poly.pdbx_strand_id
1 'polypeptide(L)'
;MPMLYVHDPALLASLCVPAITGSGREPSEPLFIAVNGGTDDFDVAQPAGLGTAVRVDASSLVVRRADSSIDAEATRARCSGFAVPRLAAFRCSLDEAAVLSSCLGLGLTVACERGGARQCDRAIVPEAREVASLSFEEAAELSRFADTGVDPSIVGPLARYRVPARVRALAGPGAYARPDATGGTLIDESSDSRNGPVKAIARQYGVAMLSVSGACLPGMAGMAARVFESVARAGASVLLITQSSSEYSICFCVGSGDEAVARAAVEGEFRAELEAKELDPVGVARDLAILTLIGDGMRRIKGIAGKCFTQLARADVNIVAIAQGSSERSISAVVAGEGVDRGVRMIYQAFFDSAMPIDLFVIGCGNVGSALLSQLAAQAGRLEGHDVAARVVAVANSRRMLVSREGVDPAAWKGSLDADGVDLDLGVLLAMGSSLANPVLVDCTAGDAIPGAYPDFMLAGFHVVTPNKRGNAGPMDRYLALKAMALRHRRKYLYETTVGAGLPVIENLQNLLHAGDSLESFSGILSGSLSFLFGRLEDGVTFSAAVREAMEKGFTEPDPRDDLSGADVARKVLILAREAGLSMELKDVALEGLVPEPFMALSKDGFLSRLAELDPSFEALRAKAAAEGKALRFVGSIEGGRGRVGLQAVGPDHPLRAVKGGENALAFTTRYYKPVPLLLRGYGAGATVTAAGIFADILRTLNWIREA
;
A
#
# COMPACT_ATOMS: atom_id res chain seq x y z
N MET A 1 27.38 -44.87 -7.13
CA MET A 1 28.20 -46.09 -6.93
C MET A 1 28.91 -46.40 -8.24
N PRO A 2 30.05 -47.10 -8.29
CA PRO A 2 31.31 -47.05 -7.54
C PRO A 2 32.46 -46.54 -8.47
N MET A 3 33.72 -46.76 -8.04
CA MET A 3 35.03 -46.40 -8.62
C MET A 3 35.30 -46.70 -10.12
N LEU A 4 36.27 -45.99 -10.72
CA LEU A 4 37.47 -46.61 -11.32
C LEU A 4 38.58 -45.58 -11.62
N TYR A 5 39.79 -45.91 -11.17
CA TYR A 5 41.08 -45.29 -11.49
C TYR A 5 41.92 -46.36 -12.22
N VAL A 6 42.76 -45.96 -13.19
CA VAL A 6 44.18 -46.37 -13.39
C VAL A 6 44.65 -46.33 -14.87
N HIS A 7 45.69 -45.50 -15.08
CA HIS A 7 46.92 -45.56 -15.89
C HIS A 7 47.02 -46.17 -17.29
N ASP A 8 47.48 -45.37 -18.28
CA ASP A 8 48.74 -45.61 -19.03
C ASP A 8 49.17 -44.35 -19.86
N PRO A 9 50.37 -43.76 -19.67
CA PRO A 9 50.90 -42.65 -20.47
C PRO A 9 51.36 -43.01 -21.90
N ALA A 10 51.28 -44.27 -22.32
CA ALA A 10 51.84 -44.73 -23.60
C ALA A 10 50.88 -44.67 -24.81
N LEU A 11 49.60 -44.33 -24.63
CA LEU A 11 48.63 -44.22 -25.74
C LEU A 11 48.51 -42.79 -26.33
N LEU A 12 49.50 -41.94 -26.07
CA LEU A 12 49.61 -40.56 -26.57
C LEU A 12 50.53 -40.42 -27.80
N ALA A 13 50.96 -41.54 -28.40
CA ALA A 13 51.97 -41.56 -29.45
C ALA A 13 51.51 -42.02 -30.85
N SER A 14 50.22 -42.28 -31.09
CA SER A 14 49.78 -42.92 -32.34
C SER A 14 48.96 -42.10 -33.33
N LEU A 15 48.74 -40.79 -33.13
CA LEU A 15 47.99 -39.98 -34.10
C LEU A 15 48.68 -38.64 -34.45
N CYS A 16 49.78 -38.76 -35.20
CA CYS A 16 50.42 -37.70 -35.99
C CYS A 16 49.52 -37.22 -37.15
N VAL A 17 49.34 -35.89 -37.32
CA VAL A 17 49.80 -34.97 -38.42
C VAL A 17 49.99 -35.57 -39.85
N PRO A 18 49.91 -34.88 -41.04
CA PRO A 18 49.49 -33.50 -41.48
C PRO A 18 48.61 -33.43 -42.78
N ALA A 19 48.30 -32.20 -43.26
CA ALA A 19 48.35 -31.71 -44.68
C ALA A 19 47.11 -30.86 -45.10
N ILE A 20 47.08 -29.86 -45.99
CA ILE A 20 48.02 -29.04 -46.80
C ILE A 20 47.15 -27.89 -47.39
N THR A 21 47.62 -26.63 -47.26
CA THR A 21 47.54 -25.43 -48.14
C THR A 21 46.27 -25.03 -48.95
N GLY A 22 46.02 -23.71 -49.04
CA GLY A 22 45.50 -23.11 -50.30
C GLY A 22 44.90 -21.70 -50.26
N SER A 23 45.74 -20.66 -50.45
CA SER A 23 45.44 -19.33 -51.03
C SER A 23 44.43 -18.35 -50.39
N GLY A 24 44.97 -17.28 -49.76
CA GLY A 24 44.99 -15.93 -50.35
C GLY A 24 43.84 -14.93 -50.09
N ARG A 25 43.91 -14.17 -48.98
CA ARG A 25 43.79 -12.69 -48.85
C ARG A 25 43.45 -12.27 -47.40
N GLU A 26 44.31 -11.46 -46.78
CA GLU A 26 44.02 -10.62 -45.59
C GLU A 26 43.60 -9.18 -46.05
N PRO A 27 43.44 -8.18 -45.18
CA PRO A 27 42.38 -7.96 -44.18
C PRO A 27 41.74 -6.55 -44.38
N SER A 28 40.63 -6.23 -43.69
CA SER A 28 40.13 -4.84 -43.62
C SER A 28 39.69 -4.50 -42.20
N GLU A 29 40.67 -4.09 -41.40
CA GLU A 29 40.60 -3.62 -40.00
C GLU A 29 40.07 -2.15 -39.91
N PRO A 30 39.63 -1.60 -38.73
CA PRO A 30 40.50 -1.43 -37.55
C PRO A 30 39.88 -1.59 -36.12
N LEU A 31 40.73 -2.17 -35.25
CA LEU A 31 41.22 -1.70 -33.94
C LEU A 31 40.32 -0.88 -32.98
N PHE A 32 40.25 -1.29 -31.69
CA PHE A 32 40.31 -0.39 -30.51
C PHE A 32 40.90 -1.10 -29.26
N ILE A 33 41.73 -0.36 -28.51
CA ILE A 33 42.45 -0.76 -27.28
C ILE A 33 41.90 0.03 -26.08
N ALA A 34 41.84 -0.59 -24.88
CA ALA A 34 41.95 0.12 -23.58
C ALA A 34 42.38 -0.85 -22.44
N VAL A 35 43.09 -0.32 -21.44
CA VAL A 35 44.01 -0.99 -20.49
C VAL A 35 43.68 -0.64 -19.02
N ASN A 36 43.87 -1.57 -18.05
CA ASN A 36 44.64 -1.42 -16.77
C ASN A 36 44.44 -2.62 -15.80
N GLY A 37 45.40 -3.02 -14.93
CA GLY A 37 46.74 -2.47 -14.61
C GLY A 37 47.49 -3.22 -13.47
N GLY A 38 48.80 -2.91 -13.32
CA GLY A 38 49.70 -3.07 -12.13
C GLY A 38 50.18 -4.50 -11.78
N THR A 39 51.44 -4.81 -11.49
CA THR A 39 52.59 -4.04 -10.93
C THR A 39 53.97 -4.64 -11.29
N ASP A 40 54.93 -3.72 -11.48
CA ASP A 40 56.38 -3.71 -11.19
C ASP A 40 57.41 -4.71 -11.76
N ASP A 41 58.40 -4.07 -12.41
CA ASP A 41 59.86 -4.28 -12.40
C ASP A 41 60.62 -4.98 -13.57
N PHE A 42 61.62 -4.21 -14.03
CA PHE A 42 62.78 -4.43 -14.91
C PHE A 42 62.73 -4.20 -16.43
N ASP A 43 63.52 -3.20 -16.80
CA ASP A 43 63.91 -2.63 -18.09
C ASP A 43 64.88 -3.56 -18.86
N VAL A 44 64.53 -3.99 -20.08
CA VAL A 44 65.51 -4.36 -21.14
C VAL A 44 64.90 -4.06 -22.52
N ALA A 45 65.68 -3.35 -23.32
CA ALA A 45 65.36 -2.76 -24.63
C ALA A 45 64.71 -3.71 -25.66
N GLN A 46 63.75 -3.12 -26.40
CA GLN A 46 63.09 -3.69 -27.57
C GLN A 46 64.06 -4.07 -28.71
N PRO A 47 63.75 -5.15 -29.42
CA PRO A 47 63.55 -5.01 -30.87
C PRO A 47 62.11 -5.37 -31.27
N ALA A 48 61.55 -4.53 -32.14
CA ALA A 48 60.18 -4.61 -32.63
C ALA A 48 59.97 -5.82 -33.57
N GLY A 49 58.91 -6.59 -33.30
CA GLY A 49 58.50 -7.71 -34.16
C GLY A 49 57.73 -8.81 -33.42
N LEU A 50 56.66 -8.42 -32.71
CA LEU A 50 55.54 -9.25 -32.19
C LEU A 50 55.81 -10.77 -31.97
N GLY A 51 56.52 -11.09 -30.89
CA GLY A 51 56.04 -12.07 -29.91
C GLY A 51 55.26 -11.29 -28.82
N THR A 52 54.41 -11.83 -27.95
CA THR A 52 54.23 -13.20 -27.44
C THR A 52 52.93 -13.23 -26.59
N ALA A 53 52.42 -14.43 -26.32
CA ALA A 53 51.64 -14.85 -25.13
C ALA A 53 50.34 -14.08 -24.75
N VAL A 54 49.22 -14.82 -24.74
CA VAL A 54 48.01 -14.42 -24.03
C VAL A 54 47.55 -15.58 -23.14
N ARG A 55 47.49 -15.30 -21.84
CA ARG A 55 46.94 -16.15 -20.77
C ARG A 55 45.42 -16.08 -20.84
N VAL A 56 44.76 -17.24 -20.87
CA VAL A 56 43.30 -17.37 -21.02
C VAL A 56 42.67 -17.43 -19.64
N ASP A 57 41.69 -16.56 -19.38
CA ASP A 57 40.76 -16.69 -18.26
C ASP A 57 39.35 -16.89 -18.83
N ALA A 58 38.90 -18.14 -18.88
CA ALA A 58 37.61 -18.52 -19.44
C ALA A 58 36.59 -18.63 -18.31
N SER A 59 35.90 -17.54 -17.99
CA SER A 59 34.92 -17.51 -16.88
C SER A 59 33.46 -17.70 -17.30
N SER A 60 33.11 -17.65 -18.60
CA SER A 60 31.74 -17.98 -19.07
C SER A 60 31.59 -18.29 -20.57
N LEU A 61 30.57 -19.08 -20.93
CA LEU A 61 30.13 -19.34 -22.31
C LEU A 61 28.94 -18.42 -22.67
N VAL A 62 28.86 -17.92 -23.91
CA VAL A 62 27.76 -17.07 -24.42
C VAL A 62 27.18 -17.71 -25.69
N VAL A 63 25.87 -17.97 -25.73
CA VAL A 63 25.22 -18.72 -26.83
C VAL A 63 24.06 -17.95 -27.48
N ARG A 64 23.93 -18.09 -28.81
CA ARG A 64 22.83 -17.57 -29.65
C ARG A 64 22.04 -18.73 -30.28
N ARG A 65 20.71 -18.66 -30.22
CA ARG A 65 19.78 -19.67 -30.76
C ARG A 65 19.87 -19.80 -32.29
N ALA A 66 19.85 -21.04 -32.81
CA ALA A 66 19.61 -21.37 -34.22
C ALA A 66 18.90 -22.75 -34.36
N ASP A 67 18.10 -22.91 -35.43
CA ASP A 67 17.09 -23.97 -35.64
C ASP A 67 17.62 -25.33 -36.17
N SER A 68 18.74 -25.84 -35.68
CA SER A 68 19.21 -27.18 -36.11
C SER A 68 19.85 -27.99 -34.99
N SER A 69 19.47 -29.27 -34.91
CA SER A 69 19.92 -30.25 -33.94
C SER A 69 21.31 -30.80 -34.26
N ILE A 70 22.25 -30.74 -33.32
CA ILE A 70 23.48 -31.54 -33.34
C ILE A 70 23.36 -32.63 -32.24
N ASP A 71 23.84 -33.83 -32.56
CA ASP A 71 23.85 -34.99 -31.69
C ASP A 71 24.71 -34.76 -30.41
N ALA A 72 24.07 -34.86 -29.25
CA ALA A 72 24.66 -34.62 -27.95
C ALA A 72 25.74 -35.66 -27.59
N GLU A 73 25.63 -36.90 -28.09
CA GLU A 73 26.57 -37.99 -27.79
C GLU A 73 27.85 -37.83 -28.63
N ALA A 74 27.71 -37.42 -29.90
CA ALA A 74 28.82 -37.07 -30.78
C ALA A 74 29.61 -35.83 -30.30
N THR A 75 28.94 -34.88 -29.64
CA THR A 75 29.57 -33.68 -29.09
C THR A 75 30.38 -34.00 -27.84
N ARG A 76 29.88 -34.91 -26.98
CA ARG A 76 30.57 -35.36 -25.77
C ARG A 76 31.88 -36.09 -26.09
N ALA A 77 31.90 -36.91 -27.14
CA ALA A 77 33.10 -37.62 -27.60
C ALA A 77 34.17 -36.70 -28.24
N ARG A 78 33.76 -35.55 -28.81
CA ARG A 78 34.69 -34.58 -29.42
C ARG A 78 35.37 -33.66 -28.40
N CYS A 79 34.79 -33.49 -27.20
CA CYS A 79 35.30 -32.56 -26.20
C CYS A 79 36.41 -33.14 -25.28
N SER A 80 36.71 -34.44 -25.34
CA SER A 80 37.68 -35.11 -24.46
C SER A 80 39.17 -34.85 -24.80
N GLY A 81 39.49 -33.81 -25.56
CA GLY A 81 40.87 -33.57 -26.03
C GLY A 81 41.26 -32.16 -26.47
N PHE A 82 40.44 -31.12 -26.23
CA PHE A 82 40.76 -29.75 -26.67
C PHE A 82 41.03 -28.79 -25.52
N ALA A 83 42.22 -28.15 -25.54
CA ALA A 83 42.45 -26.87 -24.88
C ALA A 83 41.83 -25.78 -25.77
N VAL A 84 40.88 -25.00 -25.25
CA VAL A 84 40.07 -24.03 -26.01
C VAL A 84 40.85 -22.71 -26.24
N PRO A 85 41.19 -22.32 -27.47
CA PRO A 85 41.73 -20.98 -27.74
C PRO A 85 40.67 -20.11 -28.45
N ARG A 86 40.48 -18.90 -27.93
CA ARG A 86 39.69 -17.77 -28.48
C ARG A 86 38.17 -17.95 -28.55
N LEU A 87 37.44 -16.89 -28.17
CA LEU A 87 35.99 -16.73 -28.37
C LEU A 87 35.65 -17.01 -29.85
N ALA A 88 35.18 -18.22 -30.15
CA ALA A 88 34.41 -18.51 -31.34
C ALA A 88 32.93 -18.42 -30.93
N ALA A 89 32.16 -17.54 -31.57
CA ALA A 89 30.71 -17.54 -31.44
C ALA A 89 30.17 -18.85 -32.02
N PHE A 90 30.01 -19.88 -31.19
CA PHE A 90 29.34 -21.10 -31.59
C PHE A 90 27.85 -20.81 -31.76
N ARG A 91 27.31 -21.10 -32.95
CA ARG A 91 25.86 -21.28 -33.09
C ARG A 91 25.55 -22.65 -32.53
N CYS A 92 24.91 -22.68 -31.37
CA CYS A 92 24.44 -23.90 -30.73
C CYS A 92 23.08 -23.66 -30.09
N SER A 93 22.32 -24.73 -29.88
CA SER A 93 21.10 -24.65 -29.10
C SER A 93 21.41 -24.35 -27.63
N LEU A 94 20.42 -23.89 -26.87
CA LEU A 94 20.63 -23.67 -25.44
C LEU A 94 20.86 -24.99 -24.69
N ASP A 95 20.27 -26.09 -25.14
CA ASP A 95 20.56 -27.43 -24.62
C ASP A 95 22.03 -27.79 -24.80
N GLU A 96 22.59 -27.59 -26.00
CA GLU A 96 24.01 -27.82 -26.28
C GLU A 96 24.91 -26.92 -25.43
N ALA A 97 24.55 -25.64 -25.28
CA ALA A 97 25.25 -24.70 -24.42
C ALA A 97 25.30 -25.14 -22.96
N ALA A 98 24.15 -25.59 -22.43
CA ALA A 98 24.02 -26.06 -21.07
C ALA A 98 24.83 -27.35 -20.86
N VAL A 99 24.77 -28.30 -21.80
CA VAL A 99 25.58 -29.54 -21.73
C VAL A 99 27.08 -29.23 -21.74
N LEU A 100 27.53 -28.32 -22.62
CA LEU A 100 28.94 -27.91 -22.68
C LEU A 100 29.37 -27.21 -21.39
N SER A 101 28.57 -26.27 -20.89
CA SER A 101 28.82 -25.56 -19.63
C SER A 101 28.89 -26.53 -18.44
N SER A 102 27.98 -27.51 -18.37
CA SER A 102 27.98 -28.58 -17.37
C SER A 102 29.24 -29.46 -17.45
N CYS A 103 29.63 -29.90 -18.65
CA CYS A 103 30.82 -30.72 -18.86
C CYS A 103 32.13 -29.98 -18.51
N LEU A 104 32.19 -28.67 -18.77
CA LEU A 104 33.38 -27.84 -18.61
C LEU A 104 33.44 -27.11 -17.25
N GLY A 105 32.38 -27.14 -16.45
CA GLY A 105 32.28 -26.41 -15.19
C GLY A 105 32.29 -24.89 -15.34
N LEU A 106 31.80 -24.37 -16.47
CA LEU A 106 31.81 -22.94 -16.80
C LEU A 106 30.47 -22.29 -16.47
N GLY A 107 30.46 -21.04 -16.01
CA GLY A 107 29.23 -20.26 -15.87
C GLY A 107 28.61 -19.93 -17.24
N LEU A 108 27.28 -19.86 -17.31
CA LEU A 108 26.56 -19.54 -18.54
C LEU A 108 25.89 -18.17 -18.45
N THR A 109 26.00 -17.36 -19.51
CA THR A 109 25.21 -16.12 -19.63
C THR A 109 24.31 -16.21 -20.85
N VAL A 110 23.00 -16.05 -20.64
CA VAL A 110 21.99 -16.10 -21.69
C VAL A 110 21.47 -14.69 -21.94
N ALA A 111 21.69 -14.18 -23.15
CA ALA A 111 21.14 -12.89 -23.56
C ALA A 111 19.89 -13.12 -24.41
N CYS A 112 18.76 -12.52 -24.02
CA CYS A 112 17.49 -12.62 -24.76
C CYS A 112 16.77 -11.26 -24.84
N GLU A 113 15.78 -11.14 -25.73
CA GLU A 113 15.04 -9.89 -25.95
C GLU A 113 14.25 -9.45 -24.71
N ARG A 114 13.68 -10.40 -23.96
CA ARG A 114 12.87 -10.11 -22.77
C ARG A 114 13.72 -9.76 -21.54
N GLY A 115 14.97 -10.23 -21.51
CA GLY A 115 15.92 -9.97 -20.43
C GLY A 115 15.79 -10.90 -19.23
N GLY A 116 16.10 -10.37 -18.04
CA GLY A 116 15.94 -11.08 -16.77
C GLY A 116 14.48 -11.11 -16.27
N ALA A 117 14.26 -11.91 -15.24
CA ALA A 117 12.98 -12.00 -14.54
C ALA A 117 12.63 -10.69 -13.83
N ARG A 118 11.35 -10.35 -13.73
CA ARG A 118 10.86 -9.16 -13.02
C ARG A 118 9.98 -9.54 -11.84
N GLN A 119 9.94 -8.66 -10.83
CA GLN A 119 9.07 -8.84 -9.67
C GLN A 119 7.58 -8.82 -10.05
N CYS A 120 7.18 -8.01 -11.04
CA CYS A 120 5.87 -8.07 -11.68
C CYS A 120 5.91 -7.25 -13.00
N ASP A 121 4.76 -7.16 -13.67
CA ASP A 121 4.60 -6.37 -14.89
C ASP A 121 4.75 -4.85 -14.63
N ARG A 122 5.71 -4.23 -15.31
CA ARG A 122 6.00 -2.79 -15.22
C ARG A 122 4.90 -1.89 -15.79
N ALA A 123 4.04 -2.43 -16.65
CA ALA A 123 2.86 -1.69 -17.10
C ALA A 123 1.87 -1.43 -15.96
N ILE A 124 1.85 -2.30 -14.95
CA ILE A 124 0.96 -2.19 -13.79
C ILE A 124 1.67 -1.47 -12.63
N VAL A 125 2.93 -1.81 -12.39
CA VAL A 125 3.78 -1.27 -11.32
C VAL A 125 5.09 -0.76 -11.93
N PRO A 126 5.19 0.53 -12.29
CA PRO A 126 6.38 1.09 -12.94
C PRO A 126 7.67 0.92 -12.13
N GLU A 127 7.59 0.88 -10.79
CA GLU A 127 8.76 0.74 -9.91
C GLU A 127 9.27 -0.71 -9.78
N ALA A 128 8.61 -1.69 -10.42
CA ALA A 128 8.96 -3.10 -10.32
C ALA A 128 10.40 -3.37 -10.76
N ARG A 129 11.18 -4.00 -9.86
CA ARG A 129 12.60 -4.26 -10.08
C ARG A 129 12.82 -5.61 -10.76
N GLU A 130 14.02 -5.76 -11.33
CA GLU A 130 14.48 -7.06 -11.82
C GLU A 130 14.80 -7.97 -10.63
N VAL A 131 14.45 -9.25 -10.75
CA VAL A 131 14.75 -10.24 -9.72
C VAL A 131 16.23 -10.60 -9.80
N ALA A 132 16.96 -10.42 -8.70
CA ALA A 132 18.40 -10.65 -8.67
C ALA A 132 18.77 -12.14 -8.85
N SER A 133 18.01 -13.05 -8.24
CA SER A 133 18.22 -14.49 -8.33
C SER A 133 16.92 -15.30 -8.18
N LEU A 134 16.83 -16.40 -8.90
CA LEU A 134 15.75 -17.40 -8.82
C LEU A 134 16.34 -18.80 -8.70
N SER A 135 15.64 -19.70 -8.01
CA SER A 135 15.91 -21.13 -8.14
C SER A 135 15.44 -21.64 -9.50
N PHE A 136 15.93 -22.80 -9.94
CA PHE A 136 15.41 -23.46 -11.14
C PHE A 136 13.88 -23.64 -11.07
N GLU A 137 13.37 -24.04 -9.91
CA GLU A 137 11.95 -24.28 -9.69
C GLU A 137 11.14 -22.98 -9.64
N GLU A 138 11.66 -21.89 -9.05
CA GLU A 138 11.01 -20.56 -9.12
C GLU A 138 10.97 -20.03 -10.55
N ALA A 139 12.07 -20.15 -11.29
CA ALA A 139 12.13 -19.75 -12.70
C ALA A 139 11.16 -20.56 -13.56
N ALA A 140 11.00 -21.86 -13.28
CA ALA A 140 10.07 -22.72 -14.00
C ALA A 140 8.61 -22.28 -13.79
N GLU A 141 8.22 -22.01 -12.54
CA GLU A 141 6.89 -21.45 -12.22
C GLU A 141 6.66 -20.10 -12.92
N LEU A 142 7.66 -19.22 -12.87
CA LEU A 142 7.55 -17.87 -13.40
C LEU A 142 7.48 -17.84 -14.94
N SER A 143 8.18 -18.75 -15.60
CA SER A 143 8.27 -18.82 -17.07
C SER A 143 6.96 -19.19 -17.76
N ARG A 144 5.98 -19.72 -17.01
CA ARG A 144 4.63 -20.02 -17.53
C ARG A 144 3.86 -18.76 -17.94
N PHE A 145 4.25 -17.61 -17.41
CA PHE A 145 3.56 -16.34 -17.61
C PHE A 145 4.35 -15.45 -18.58
N ALA A 146 3.67 -14.91 -19.60
CA ALA A 146 4.33 -14.22 -20.70
C ALA A 146 4.99 -12.88 -20.31
N ASP A 147 4.56 -12.26 -19.21
CA ASP A 147 4.90 -10.92 -18.75
C ASP A 147 6.10 -10.86 -17.77
N THR A 148 6.67 -12.01 -17.42
CA THR A 148 7.64 -12.13 -16.32
C THR A 148 9.10 -12.02 -16.75
N GLY A 149 9.37 -12.00 -18.05
CA GLY A 149 10.70 -11.76 -18.62
C GLY A 149 11.53 -13.00 -18.94
N VAL A 150 11.15 -14.20 -18.46
CA VAL A 150 11.90 -15.45 -18.70
C VAL A 150 11.04 -16.47 -19.44
N ASP A 151 11.60 -17.13 -20.45
CA ASP A 151 10.89 -18.09 -21.30
C ASP A 151 11.14 -19.56 -20.86
N PRO A 152 10.15 -20.47 -20.94
CA PRO A 152 10.34 -21.88 -20.62
C PRO A 152 11.44 -22.56 -21.45
N SER A 153 11.67 -22.11 -22.70
CA SER A 153 12.76 -22.61 -23.54
C SER A 153 14.14 -22.28 -22.99
N ILE A 154 14.23 -21.27 -22.11
CA ILE A 154 15.46 -20.93 -21.39
C ILE A 154 15.59 -21.76 -20.13
N VAL A 155 14.54 -21.81 -19.31
CA VAL A 155 14.60 -22.46 -18.00
C VAL A 155 14.74 -23.98 -18.11
N GLY A 156 14.05 -24.61 -19.06
CA GLY A 156 14.00 -26.07 -19.21
C GLY A 156 15.39 -26.72 -19.33
N PRO A 157 16.22 -26.31 -20.31
CA PRO A 157 17.59 -26.81 -20.43
C PRO A 157 18.46 -26.58 -19.20
N LEU A 158 18.40 -25.37 -18.62
CA LEU A 158 19.19 -25.00 -17.45
C LEU A 158 18.86 -25.87 -16.24
N ALA A 159 17.57 -26.06 -15.98
CA ALA A 159 17.07 -26.90 -14.89
C ALA A 159 17.40 -28.39 -15.12
N ARG A 160 17.27 -28.88 -16.37
CA ARG A 160 17.57 -30.27 -16.73
C ARG A 160 19.02 -30.66 -16.46
N TYR A 161 19.95 -29.77 -16.81
CA TYR A 161 21.38 -30.01 -16.63
C TYR A 161 21.96 -29.39 -15.36
N ARG A 162 21.12 -28.76 -14.54
CA ARG A 162 21.49 -28.08 -13.28
C ARG A 162 22.64 -27.09 -13.49
N VAL A 163 22.53 -26.27 -14.53
CA VAL A 163 23.57 -25.30 -14.95
C VAL A 163 23.18 -23.90 -14.48
N PRO A 164 23.97 -23.30 -13.56
CA PRO A 164 23.74 -21.92 -13.15
C PRO A 164 23.93 -20.98 -14.32
N ALA A 165 22.95 -20.12 -14.57
CA ALA A 165 23.03 -19.17 -15.68
C ALA A 165 22.47 -17.80 -15.33
N ARG A 166 23.12 -16.76 -15.86
CA ARG A 166 22.64 -15.39 -15.74
C ARG A 166 21.89 -14.99 -16.99
N VAL A 167 20.60 -14.67 -16.85
CA VAL A 167 19.73 -14.24 -17.94
C VAL A 167 19.70 -12.71 -17.99
N ARG A 168 20.00 -12.13 -19.15
CA ARG A 168 20.16 -10.68 -19.37
C ARG A 168 19.45 -10.22 -20.64
N ALA A 169 19.13 -8.93 -20.69
CA ALA A 169 18.60 -8.30 -21.90
C ALA A 169 19.70 -8.13 -22.97
N LEU A 170 19.33 -8.22 -24.24
CA LEU A 170 20.21 -7.86 -25.36
C LEU A 170 20.51 -6.36 -25.32
N ALA A 171 21.78 -5.98 -25.45
CA ALA A 171 22.19 -4.58 -25.59
C ALA A 171 21.96 -4.11 -27.03
N GLY A 172 20.69 -3.88 -27.41
CA GLY A 172 20.31 -3.32 -28.72
C GLY A 172 20.68 -4.18 -29.94
N PRO A 173 20.43 -3.66 -31.17
CA PRO A 173 20.75 -4.38 -32.40
C PRO A 173 22.27 -4.52 -32.57
N GLY A 174 22.80 -5.70 -32.31
CA GLY A 174 24.18 -6.06 -32.66
C GLY A 174 25.27 -5.75 -31.63
N ALA A 175 24.98 -5.14 -30.47
CA ALA A 175 26.00 -4.96 -29.43
C ALA A 175 25.95 -6.07 -28.37
N TYR A 176 27.13 -6.63 -28.06
CA TYR A 176 27.33 -7.56 -26.96
C TYR A 176 27.57 -6.73 -25.70
N ALA A 177 26.69 -6.86 -24.69
CA ALA A 177 26.97 -6.30 -23.37
C ALA A 177 28.26 -6.94 -22.82
N ARG A 178 29.15 -6.13 -22.26
CA ARG A 178 30.35 -6.65 -21.61
C ARG A 178 29.96 -7.61 -20.47
N PRO A 179 30.75 -8.67 -20.21
CA PRO A 179 30.49 -9.64 -19.13
C PRO A 179 30.40 -8.98 -17.74
N ASP A 180 31.08 -7.85 -17.56
CA ASP A 180 31.21 -7.07 -16.32
C ASP A 180 29.98 -6.20 -15.95
N ALA A 181 28.96 -6.11 -16.82
CA ALA A 181 27.77 -5.32 -16.55
C ALA A 181 26.94 -5.96 -15.40
N THR A 182 26.82 -5.23 -14.29
CA THR A 182 26.03 -5.56 -13.10
C THR A 182 24.52 -5.53 -13.42
N GLY A 183 24.00 -6.61 -13.97
CA GLY A 183 22.57 -6.78 -14.28
C GLY A 183 22.22 -8.22 -14.64
N GLY A 184 20.93 -8.55 -14.78
CA GLY A 184 20.47 -9.91 -15.06
C GLY A 184 19.98 -10.68 -13.84
N THR A 185 19.06 -11.61 -14.07
CA THR A 185 18.63 -12.61 -13.09
C THR A 185 19.55 -13.81 -13.11
N LEU A 186 20.11 -14.18 -11.97
CA LEU A 186 20.82 -15.44 -11.80
C LEU A 186 19.82 -16.58 -11.55
N ILE A 187 19.80 -17.61 -12.39
CA ILE A 187 19.04 -18.84 -12.17
C ILE A 187 20.02 -19.92 -11.69
N ASP A 188 19.78 -20.49 -10.52
CA ASP A 188 20.68 -21.43 -9.84
C ASP A 188 19.89 -22.50 -9.04
N GLU A 189 20.59 -23.41 -8.35
CA GLU A 189 20.01 -24.46 -7.50
C GLU A 189 19.21 -23.90 -6.33
N SER A 190 19.60 -22.72 -5.84
CA SER A 190 18.92 -22.03 -4.75
C SER A 190 18.88 -20.55 -5.00
N SER A 191 17.80 -19.89 -4.58
CA SER A 191 17.72 -18.44 -4.63
C SER A 191 18.14 -17.80 -3.32
N ASP A 192 18.65 -16.58 -3.44
CA ASP A 192 18.99 -15.75 -2.30
C ASP A 192 17.72 -15.20 -1.65
N SER A 193 17.54 -15.49 -0.36
CA SER A 193 16.39 -15.05 0.44
C SER A 193 16.53 -13.66 1.06
N ARG A 194 17.66 -12.95 0.86
CA ARG A 194 17.89 -11.61 1.42
C ARG A 194 16.83 -10.57 1.00
N ASN A 195 16.22 -10.73 -0.17
CA ASN A 195 15.17 -9.83 -0.69
C ASN A 195 13.75 -10.32 -0.39
N GLY A 196 13.56 -11.09 0.69
CA GLY A 196 12.25 -11.55 1.13
C GLY A 196 11.83 -12.92 0.56
N PRO A 197 10.71 -13.46 1.08
CA PRO A 197 10.22 -14.81 0.78
C PRO A 197 9.54 -14.95 -0.58
N VAL A 198 9.00 -13.83 -1.12
CA VAL A 198 8.36 -13.75 -2.42
C VAL A 198 9.35 -13.15 -3.41
N LYS A 199 9.45 -13.71 -4.61
CA LYS A 199 10.32 -13.24 -5.69
C LYS A 199 9.56 -12.50 -6.78
N ALA A 200 8.35 -12.94 -7.10
CA ALA A 200 7.55 -12.34 -8.14
C ALA A 200 6.03 -12.52 -7.93
N ILE A 201 5.27 -11.64 -8.58
CA ILE A 201 3.83 -11.73 -8.79
C ILE A 201 3.63 -11.84 -10.30
N ALA A 202 2.97 -12.92 -10.74
CA ALA A 202 2.63 -13.16 -12.12
C ALA A 202 1.12 -13.15 -12.31
N ARG A 203 0.66 -12.87 -13.54
CA ARG A 203 -0.76 -12.83 -13.86
C ARG A 203 -1.08 -13.39 -15.25
N GLN A 204 -2.29 -13.89 -15.41
CA GLN A 204 -2.82 -14.32 -16.70
C GLN A 204 -4.27 -13.88 -16.87
N TYR A 205 -4.51 -13.02 -17.85
CA TYR A 205 -5.84 -12.58 -18.27
C TYR A 205 -6.51 -13.59 -19.21
N GLY A 206 -7.82 -13.39 -19.42
CA GLY A 206 -8.58 -14.16 -20.40
C GLY A 206 -8.68 -15.62 -20.00
N VAL A 207 -9.13 -15.85 -18.78
CA VAL A 207 -9.32 -17.19 -18.21
C VAL A 207 -10.80 -17.47 -18.04
N ALA A 208 -11.20 -18.70 -18.35
CA ALA A 208 -12.49 -19.26 -17.96
C ALA A 208 -12.27 -20.42 -16.99
N MET A 209 -13.14 -20.53 -15.99
CA MET A 209 -13.12 -21.62 -15.01
C MET A 209 -14.31 -22.53 -15.26
N LEU A 210 -14.04 -23.82 -15.46
CA LEU A 210 -15.04 -24.87 -15.57
C LEU A 210 -15.18 -25.58 -14.23
N SER A 211 -16.40 -25.95 -13.87
CA SER A 211 -16.71 -26.72 -12.67
C SER A 211 -17.52 -27.95 -13.04
N VAL A 212 -16.96 -29.12 -12.72
CA VAL A 212 -17.59 -30.42 -12.86
C VAL A 212 -17.95 -30.85 -11.44
N SER A 213 -19.24 -30.92 -11.13
CA SER A 213 -19.75 -31.23 -9.78
C SER A 213 -20.86 -32.26 -9.85
N GLY A 214 -20.99 -33.09 -8.83
CA GLY A 214 -22.05 -34.10 -8.81
C GLY A 214 -21.84 -35.21 -7.78
N ALA A 215 -22.92 -35.93 -7.48
CA ALA A 215 -22.93 -37.02 -6.52
C ALA A 215 -22.10 -38.23 -6.97
N CYS A 216 -21.80 -38.35 -8.27
CA CYS A 216 -20.98 -39.42 -8.83
C CYS A 216 -19.46 -39.19 -8.69
N LEU A 217 -18.99 -38.02 -8.25
CA LEU A 217 -17.55 -37.74 -8.18
C LEU A 217 -16.86 -38.36 -6.95
N PRO A 218 -17.41 -38.29 -5.72
CA PRO A 218 -16.72 -38.81 -4.54
C PRO A 218 -16.51 -40.33 -4.58
N GLY A 219 -15.28 -40.79 -4.33
CA GLY A 219 -14.96 -42.21 -4.13
C GLY A 219 -14.95 -43.09 -5.39
N MET A 220 -15.21 -42.53 -6.58
CA MET A 220 -15.11 -43.25 -7.85
C MET A 220 -13.76 -43.01 -8.54
N ALA A 221 -12.92 -44.05 -8.58
CA ALA A 221 -11.62 -44.00 -9.25
C ALA A 221 -11.79 -43.70 -10.75
N GLY A 222 -11.00 -42.76 -11.27
CA GLY A 222 -10.95 -42.44 -12.70
C GLY A 222 -11.80 -41.26 -13.16
N MET A 223 -12.67 -40.68 -12.32
CA MET A 223 -13.49 -39.52 -12.71
C MET A 223 -12.64 -38.30 -13.09
N ALA A 224 -11.64 -37.97 -12.28
CA ALA A 224 -10.69 -36.90 -12.60
C ALA A 224 -9.92 -37.18 -13.90
N ALA A 225 -9.52 -38.43 -14.14
CA ALA A 225 -8.84 -38.83 -15.37
C ALA A 225 -9.74 -38.59 -16.60
N ARG A 226 -11.01 -39.02 -16.54
CA ARG A 226 -11.98 -38.79 -17.63
C ARG A 226 -12.16 -37.31 -17.94
N VAL A 227 -12.27 -36.45 -16.92
CA VAL A 227 -12.32 -34.99 -17.11
C VAL A 227 -11.10 -34.50 -17.89
N PHE A 228 -9.89 -34.75 -17.39
CA PHE A 228 -8.69 -34.19 -18.01
C PHE A 228 -8.32 -34.84 -19.34
N GLU A 229 -8.62 -36.13 -19.54
CA GLU A 229 -8.44 -36.81 -20.83
C GLU A 229 -9.40 -36.28 -21.90
N SER A 230 -10.65 -35.94 -21.55
CA SER A 230 -11.59 -35.35 -22.49
C SER A 230 -11.12 -33.96 -22.96
N VAL A 231 -10.65 -33.13 -22.02
CA VAL A 231 -10.13 -31.78 -22.30
C VAL A 231 -8.83 -31.85 -23.13
N ALA A 232 -7.92 -32.76 -22.77
CA ALA A 232 -6.67 -32.96 -23.51
C ALA A 232 -6.92 -33.47 -24.95
N ARG A 233 -7.86 -34.40 -25.15
CA ARG A 233 -8.27 -34.88 -26.49
C ARG A 233 -8.86 -33.76 -27.35
N ALA A 234 -9.47 -32.75 -26.73
CA ALA A 234 -10.00 -31.59 -27.41
C ALA A 234 -8.95 -30.50 -27.72
N GLY A 235 -7.70 -30.70 -27.30
CA GLY A 235 -6.58 -29.78 -27.53
C GLY A 235 -6.58 -28.54 -26.63
N ALA A 236 -7.43 -28.50 -25.61
CA ALA A 236 -7.50 -27.38 -24.66
C ALA A 236 -6.44 -27.54 -23.56
N SER A 237 -5.71 -26.46 -23.26
CA SER A 237 -4.67 -26.46 -22.22
C SER A 237 -5.24 -26.05 -20.86
N VAL A 238 -5.02 -26.88 -19.85
CA VAL A 238 -5.40 -26.59 -18.46
C VAL A 238 -4.33 -25.72 -17.81
N LEU A 239 -4.73 -24.55 -17.35
CA LEU A 239 -3.86 -23.53 -16.74
C LEU A 239 -3.70 -23.72 -15.24
N LEU A 240 -4.78 -24.10 -14.56
CA LEU A 240 -4.85 -24.21 -13.10
C LEU A 240 -5.92 -25.23 -12.71
N ILE A 241 -5.67 -26.03 -11.68
CA ILE A 241 -6.61 -27.02 -11.15
C ILE A 241 -6.86 -26.70 -9.67
N THR A 242 -8.11 -26.81 -9.24
CA THR A 242 -8.52 -26.64 -7.85
C THR A 242 -9.65 -27.61 -7.52
N GLN A 243 -9.58 -28.23 -6.35
CA GLN A 243 -10.52 -29.25 -5.93
C GLN A 243 -10.86 -29.07 -4.45
N SER A 244 -12.14 -29.25 -4.12
CA SER A 244 -12.59 -29.35 -2.74
C SER A 244 -12.15 -30.67 -2.11
N SER A 245 -11.88 -30.66 -0.79
CA SER A 245 -11.50 -31.85 -0.02
C SER A 245 -12.58 -32.94 0.02
N SER A 246 -13.82 -32.61 -0.36
CA SER A 246 -14.95 -33.54 -0.42
C SER A 246 -15.03 -34.34 -1.71
N GLU A 247 -14.11 -34.14 -2.67
CA GLU A 247 -14.15 -34.70 -4.04
C GLU A 247 -15.42 -34.39 -4.84
N TYR A 248 -16.33 -33.59 -4.29
CA TYR A 248 -17.65 -33.29 -4.86
C TYR A 248 -17.57 -32.40 -6.11
N SER A 249 -16.45 -31.70 -6.30
CA SER A 249 -16.27 -30.76 -7.40
C SER A 249 -14.82 -30.75 -7.88
N ILE A 250 -14.62 -30.90 -9.17
CA ILE A 250 -13.36 -30.68 -9.86
C ILE A 250 -13.49 -29.39 -10.64
N CYS A 251 -12.63 -28.43 -10.34
CA CYS A 251 -12.61 -27.16 -11.06
C CYS A 251 -11.25 -26.95 -11.72
N PHE A 252 -11.27 -26.39 -12.92
CA PHE A 252 -10.05 -26.10 -13.65
C PHE A 252 -10.22 -24.88 -14.55
N CYS A 253 -9.11 -24.21 -14.81
CA CYS A 253 -9.05 -23.03 -15.65
C CYS A 253 -8.48 -23.38 -17.02
N VAL A 254 -9.05 -22.79 -18.07
CA VAL A 254 -8.55 -22.81 -19.44
C VAL A 254 -8.49 -21.37 -19.96
N GLY A 255 -7.77 -21.15 -21.07
CA GLY A 255 -7.85 -19.85 -21.75
C GLY A 255 -9.28 -19.60 -22.27
N SER A 256 -9.74 -18.34 -22.27
CA SER A 256 -11.10 -18.00 -22.74
C SER A 256 -11.37 -18.47 -24.17
N GLY A 257 -10.34 -18.59 -25.01
CA GLY A 257 -10.46 -19.14 -26.37
C GLY A 257 -10.77 -20.65 -26.41
N ASP A 258 -10.39 -21.40 -25.38
CA ASP A 258 -10.57 -22.85 -25.30
C ASP A 258 -11.83 -23.25 -24.53
N GLU A 259 -12.53 -22.29 -23.90
CA GLU A 259 -13.66 -22.54 -22.99
C GLU A 259 -14.76 -23.39 -23.63
N ALA A 260 -15.25 -22.98 -24.80
CA ALA A 260 -16.35 -23.67 -25.48
C ALA A 260 -15.98 -25.11 -25.89
N VAL A 261 -14.74 -25.31 -26.33
CA VAL A 261 -14.22 -26.62 -26.75
C VAL A 261 -14.04 -27.53 -25.54
N ALA A 262 -13.44 -27.03 -24.46
CA ALA A 262 -13.26 -27.78 -23.21
C ALA A 262 -14.61 -28.17 -22.59
N ARG A 263 -15.57 -27.24 -22.57
CA ARG A 263 -16.92 -27.50 -22.06
C ARG A 263 -17.62 -28.60 -22.85
N ALA A 264 -17.65 -28.48 -24.17
CA ALA A 264 -18.31 -29.47 -25.03
C ALA A 264 -17.65 -30.85 -24.92
N ALA A 265 -16.34 -30.92 -24.72
CA ALA A 265 -15.63 -32.18 -24.51
C ALA A 265 -16.04 -32.87 -23.20
N VAL A 266 -16.14 -32.12 -22.10
CA VAL A 266 -16.59 -32.65 -20.80
C VAL A 266 -18.06 -33.05 -20.86
N GLU A 267 -18.95 -32.20 -21.38
CA GLU A 267 -20.37 -32.53 -21.53
C GLU A 267 -20.60 -33.76 -22.44
N GLY A 268 -19.72 -33.94 -23.44
CA GLY A 268 -19.73 -35.12 -24.32
C GLY A 268 -19.28 -36.40 -23.62
N GLU A 269 -18.22 -36.34 -22.80
CA GLU A 269 -17.66 -37.46 -22.04
C GLU A 269 -18.59 -37.92 -20.91
N PHE A 270 -19.33 -37.00 -20.28
CA PHE A 270 -20.23 -37.27 -19.15
C PHE A 270 -21.72 -37.20 -19.50
N ARG A 271 -22.07 -37.40 -20.78
CA ARG A 271 -23.46 -37.26 -21.25
C ARG A 271 -24.44 -38.16 -20.48
N ALA A 272 -24.07 -39.40 -20.21
CA ALA A 272 -24.92 -40.35 -19.51
C ALA A 272 -25.18 -39.93 -18.06
N GLU A 273 -24.14 -39.48 -17.36
CA GLU A 273 -24.21 -39.01 -15.97
C GLU A 273 -25.00 -37.70 -15.83
N LEU A 274 -24.86 -36.80 -16.82
CA LEU A 274 -25.66 -35.57 -16.91
C LEU A 274 -27.15 -35.87 -17.17
N GLU A 275 -27.46 -36.78 -18.09
CA GLU A 275 -28.84 -37.22 -18.38
C GLU A 275 -29.48 -37.93 -17.18
N ALA A 276 -28.71 -38.74 -16.46
CA ALA A 276 -29.11 -39.41 -15.22
C ALA A 276 -29.21 -38.47 -14.01
N LYS A 277 -28.77 -37.20 -14.15
CA LYS A 277 -28.67 -36.21 -13.05
C LYS A 277 -27.78 -36.66 -11.89
N GLU A 278 -26.80 -37.50 -12.19
CA GLU A 278 -25.74 -37.87 -11.27
C GLU A 278 -24.62 -36.82 -11.24
N LEU A 279 -24.51 -36.06 -12.34
CA LEU A 279 -23.64 -34.89 -12.50
C LEU A 279 -24.49 -33.63 -12.76
N ASP A 280 -24.12 -32.53 -12.13
CA ASP A 280 -24.74 -31.22 -12.35
C ASP A 280 -24.33 -30.64 -13.71
N PRO A 281 -25.09 -29.71 -14.31
CA PRO A 281 -24.63 -29.01 -15.51
C PRO A 281 -23.25 -28.39 -15.31
N VAL A 282 -22.35 -28.56 -16.28
CA VAL A 282 -20.98 -28.03 -16.20
C VAL A 282 -21.02 -26.52 -16.01
N GLY A 283 -20.55 -26.06 -14.85
CA GLY A 283 -20.52 -24.65 -14.50
C GLY A 283 -19.41 -23.94 -15.26
N VAL A 284 -19.67 -22.71 -15.73
CA VAL A 284 -18.66 -21.87 -16.38
C VAL A 284 -18.68 -20.47 -15.78
N ALA A 285 -17.53 -20.03 -15.29
CA ALA A 285 -17.27 -18.64 -14.92
C ALA A 285 -16.28 -18.03 -15.93
N ARG A 286 -16.66 -16.90 -16.53
CA ARG A 286 -15.90 -16.19 -17.57
C ARG A 286 -15.32 -14.88 -17.03
N ASP A 287 -14.52 -14.24 -17.87
CA ASP A 287 -13.90 -12.93 -17.59
C ASP A 287 -13.05 -12.94 -16.32
N LEU A 288 -12.34 -14.06 -16.12
CA LEU A 288 -11.46 -14.27 -14.98
C LEU A 288 -10.00 -14.05 -15.37
N ALA A 289 -9.18 -13.98 -14.33
CA ALA A 289 -7.73 -13.98 -14.44
C ALA A 289 -7.12 -14.76 -13.28
N ILE A 290 -5.91 -15.27 -13.49
CA ILE A 290 -5.11 -15.94 -12.47
C ILE A 290 -4.05 -14.95 -12.00
N LEU A 291 -3.92 -14.77 -10.69
CA LEU A 291 -2.84 -14.04 -10.04
C LEU A 291 -2.04 -15.01 -9.19
N THR A 292 -0.72 -15.07 -9.39
CA THR A 292 0.16 -16.04 -8.71
C THR A 292 1.32 -15.34 -8.02
N LEU A 293 1.48 -15.59 -6.72
CA LEU A 293 2.70 -15.29 -5.96
C LEU A 293 3.70 -16.42 -6.13
N ILE A 294 4.97 -16.09 -6.35
CA ILE A 294 6.04 -17.07 -6.58
C ILE A 294 7.22 -16.79 -5.63
N GLY A 295 7.67 -17.81 -4.91
CA GLY A 295 8.88 -17.77 -4.09
C GLY A 295 9.08 -18.98 -3.18
N ASP A 296 10.26 -19.57 -3.17
CA ASP A 296 10.65 -20.71 -2.33
C ASP A 296 10.71 -20.35 -0.84
N GLY A 297 10.92 -19.08 -0.51
CA GLY A 297 10.96 -18.60 0.86
C GLY A 297 9.60 -18.65 1.57
N MET A 298 8.49 -18.72 0.82
CA MET A 298 7.14 -18.70 1.37
C MET A 298 6.87 -19.89 2.30
N ARG A 299 7.35 -21.09 1.96
CA ARG A 299 7.19 -22.31 2.77
C ARG A 299 7.72 -22.19 4.21
N ARG A 300 8.67 -21.28 4.45
CA ARG A 300 9.31 -21.11 5.77
C ARG A 300 8.59 -20.07 6.64
N ILE A 301 7.67 -19.29 6.07
CA ILE A 301 7.05 -18.14 6.74
C ILE A 301 5.54 -18.31 6.78
N LYS A 302 5.01 -18.42 8.00
CA LYS A 302 3.57 -18.49 8.23
C LYS A 302 2.91 -17.16 7.88
N GLY A 303 1.71 -17.21 7.30
CA GLY A 303 0.87 -16.04 7.05
C GLY A 303 1.08 -15.36 5.69
N ILE A 304 1.98 -15.85 4.82
CA ILE A 304 2.18 -15.28 3.47
C ILE A 304 0.89 -15.34 2.64
N ALA A 305 0.24 -16.51 2.58
CA ALA A 305 -1.05 -16.66 1.90
C ALA A 305 -2.13 -15.71 2.49
N GLY A 306 -2.21 -15.64 3.82
CA GLY A 306 -3.14 -14.74 4.50
C GLY A 306 -2.89 -13.26 4.18
N LYS A 307 -1.62 -12.85 4.13
CA LYS A 307 -1.20 -11.49 3.76
C LYS A 307 -1.58 -11.15 2.32
N CYS A 308 -1.41 -12.09 1.39
CA CYS A 308 -1.84 -11.98 0.00
C CYS A 308 -3.36 -11.78 -0.12
N PHE A 309 -4.15 -12.69 0.44
CA PHE A 309 -5.61 -12.61 0.33
C PHE A 309 -6.18 -11.41 1.08
N THR A 310 -5.53 -10.96 2.15
CA THR A 310 -5.85 -9.69 2.81
C THR A 310 -5.65 -8.50 1.88
N GLN A 311 -4.59 -8.50 1.07
CA GLN A 311 -4.37 -7.44 0.08
C GLN A 311 -5.41 -7.47 -1.04
N LEU A 312 -5.79 -8.64 -1.54
CA LEU A 312 -6.88 -8.74 -2.52
C LEU A 312 -8.20 -8.21 -1.96
N ALA A 313 -8.54 -8.57 -0.72
CA ALA A 313 -9.73 -8.05 -0.05
C ALA A 313 -9.66 -6.52 0.14
N ARG A 314 -8.49 -5.95 0.45
CA ARG A 314 -8.30 -4.50 0.57
C ARG A 314 -8.43 -3.77 -0.75
N ALA A 315 -8.07 -4.42 -1.85
CA ALA A 315 -8.22 -3.92 -3.21
C ALA A 315 -9.65 -4.08 -3.77
N ASP A 316 -10.59 -4.55 -2.93
CA ASP A 316 -11.96 -4.89 -3.31
C ASP A 316 -12.00 -5.91 -4.46
N VAL A 317 -11.13 -6.92 -4.38
CA VAL A 317 -11.03 -8.02 -5.35
C VAL A 317 -11.49 -9.30 -4.69
N ASN A 318 -12.65 -9.80 -5.12
CA ASN A 318 -13.16 -11.09 -4.66
C ASN A 318 -12.37 -12.25 -5.27
N ILE A 319 -12.13 -13.30 -4.47
CA ILE A 319 -11.44 -14.51 -4.89
C ILE A 319 -12.48 -15.56 -5.28
N VAL A 320 -12.41 -16.02 -6.52
CA VAL A 320 -13.28 -17.07 -7.07
C VAL A 320 -12.74 -18.45 -6.72
N ALA A 321 -11.43 -18.64 -6.82
CA ALA A 321 -10.79 -19.91 -6.52
C ALA A 321 -9.34 -19.74 -6.08
N ILE A 322 -8.80 -20.75 -5.40
CA ILE A 322 -7.42 -20.76 -4.90
C ILE A 322 -6.77 -22.08 -5.31
N ALA A 323 -5.50 -22.03 -5.69
CA ALA A 323 -4.66 -23.22 -5.86
C ALA A 323 -3.28 -22.98 -5.25
N GLN A 324 -2.77 -23.99 -4.54
CA GLN A 324 -1.44 -24.01 -3.98
C GLN A 324 -0.91 -25.44 -3.98
N GLY A 325 0.28 -25.65 -4.53
CA GLY A 325 0.95 -26.94 -4.49
C GLY A 325 1.58 -27.23 -3.13
N SER A 326 1.89 -28.49 -2.86
CA SER A 326 2.57 -28.95 -1.62
C SER A 326 3.99 -28.39 -1.44
N SER A 327 4.58 -27.82 -2.50
CA SER A 327 5.84 -27.09 -2.42
C SER A 327 5.70 -25.73 -1.73
N GLU A 328 4.47 -25.19 -1.68
CA GLU A 328 4.14 -23.83 -1.21
C GLU A 328 4.92 -22.71 -1.91
N ARG A 329 5.52 -23.01 -3.07
CA ARG A 329 6.29 -22.05 -3.88
C ARG A 329 5.40 -21.11 -4.69
N SER A 330 4.21 -21.58 -5.04
CA SER A 330 3.23 -20.80 -5.77
C SER A 330 1.90 -20.78 -5.02
N ILE A 331 1.34 -19.58 -4.89
CA ILE A 331 -0.01 -19.37 -4.36
C ILE A 331 -0.78 -18.62 -5.43
N SER A 332 -1.77 -19.27 -6.02
CA SER A 332 -2.58 -18.72 -7.09
C SER A 332 -4.00 -18.41 -6.62
N ALA A 333 -4.51 -17.26 -7.02
CA ALA A 333 -5.90 -16.85 -6.85
C ALA A 333 -6.52 -16.59 -8.21
N VAL A 334 -7.72 -17.12 -8.44
CA VAL A 334 -8.56 -16.78 -9.57
C VAL A 334 -9.47 -15.64 -9.15
N VAL A 335 -9.48 -14.55 -9.90
CA VAL A 335 -10.23 -13.32 -9.60
C VAL A 335 -10.92 -12.79 -10.86
N ALA A 336 -11.87 -11.87 -10.70
CA ALA A 336 -12.47 -11.16 -11.82
C ALA A 336 -11.43 -10.29 -12.55
N GLY A 337 -11.46 -10.27 -13.87
CA GLY A 337 -10.46 -9.59 -14.71
C GLY A 337 -10.33 -8.09 -14.43
N GLU A 338 -11.43 -7.40 -14.14
CA GLU A 338 -11.45 -5.96 -13.84
C GLU A 338 -10.69 -5.56 -12.57
N GLY A 339 -10.45 -6.50 -11.64
CA GLY A 339 -9.80 -6.26 -10.36
C GLY A 339 -8.30 -6.57 -10.33
N VAL A 340 -7.76 -7.21 -11.37
CA VAL A 340 -6.40 -7.80 -11.36
C VAL A 340 -5.32 -6.76 -11.13
N ASP A 341 -5.32 -5.67 -11.89
CA ASP A 341 -4.30 -4.62 -11.77
C ASP A 341 -4.27 -4.01 -10.37
N ARG A 342 -5.44 -3.76 -9.76
CA ARG A 342 -5.55 -3.29 -8.37
C ARG A 342 -4.97 -4.32 -7.40
N GLY A 343 -5.31 -5.59 -7.60
CA GLY A 343 -4.77 -6.71 -6.82
C GLY A 343 -3.25 -6.82 -6.89
N VAL A 344 -2.67 -6.76 -8.10
CA VAL A 344 -1.21 -6.82 -8.31
C VAL A 344 -0.51 -5.66 -7.60
N ARG A 345 -1.00 -4.42 -7.72
CA ARG A 345 -0.42 -3.26 -7.02
C ARG A 345 -0.42 -3.43 -5.51
N MET A 346 -1.55 -3.83 -4.94
CA MET A 346 -1.67 -4.00 -3.48
C MET A 346 -0.78 -5.13 -2.96
N ILE A 347 -0.71 -6.25 -3.68
CA ILE A 347 0.17 -7.36 -3.32
C ILE A 347 1.63 -6.92 -3.48
N TYR A 348 1.99 -6.23 -4.56
CA TYR A 348 3.35 -5.75 -4.79
C TYR A 348 3.83 -4.87 -3.64
N GLN A 349 3.04 -3.87 -3.25
CA GLN A 349 3.35 -3.00 -2.13
C GLN A 349 3.52 -3.78 -0.83
N ALA A 350 2.69 -4.80 -0.59
CA ALA A 350 2.80 -5.57 0.64
C ALA A 350 4.05 -6.46 0.71
N PHE A 351 4.62 -6.90 -0.43
CA PHE A 351 5.71 -7.87 -0.46
C PHE A 351 7.07 -7.32 -0.91
N PHE A 352 7.08 -6.25 -1.70
CA PHE A 352 8.31 -5.70 -2.29
C PHE A 352 8.58 -4.25 -1.92
N ASP A 353 7.56 -3.51 -1.50
CA ASP A 353 7.75 -2.19 -0.94
C ASP A 353 7.89 -2.30 0.58
N SER A 354 8.90 -1.66 1.16
CA SER A 354 8.96 -1.52 2.62
C SER A 354 8.04 -0.40 3.06
N ALA A 355 7.86 0.62 2.22
CA ALA A 355 7.12 1.81 2.55
C ALA A 355 5.61 1.57 2.55
N MET A 356 4.96 1.93 3.64
CA MET A 356 3.52 1.91 3.79
C MET A 356 2.95 3.18 3.15
N PRO A 357 2.22 3.09 2.01
CA PRO A 357 1.73 4.27 1.32
C PRO A 357 0.56 4.91 2.09
N ILE A 358 0.50 6.24 2.04
CA ILE A 358 -0.67 7.04 2.42
C ILE A 358 -0.87 8.11 1.34
N ASP A 359 -1.98 8.03 0.62
CA ASP A 359 -2.30 8.93 -0.48
C ASP A 359 -3.29 10.00 -0.01
N LEU A 360 -2.80 11.22 0.23
CA LEU A 360 -3.56 12.29 0.87
C LEU A 360 -4.29 13.19 -0.13
N PHE A 361 -5.56 13.43 0.14
CA PHE A 361 -6.43 14.36 -0.57
C PHE A 361 -6.87 15.44 0.40
N VAL A 362 -6.14 16.55 0.42
CA VAL A 362 -6.35 17.64 1.39
C VAL A 362 -7.34 18.65 0.81
N ILE A 363 -8.55 18.70 1.36
CA ILE A 363 -9.56 19.70 1.00
C ILE A 363 -9.68 20.71 2.14
N GLY A 364 -9.52 22.00 1.83
CA GLY A 364 -9.51 23.08 2.81
C GLY A 364 -8.10 23.56 3.11
N CYS A 365 -7.63 24.49 2.29
CA CYS A 365 -6.27 25.05 2.38
C CYS A 365 -6.15 26.30 3.26
N GLY A 366 -7.03 26.46 4.25
CA GLY A 366 -7.00 27.56 5.21
C GLY A 366 -5.91 27.42 6.26
N ASN A 367 -6.09 28.04 7.44
CA ASN A 367 -5.09 28.01 8.51
C ASN A 367 -4.69 26.58 8.92
N VAL A 368 -5.66 25.69 9.14
CA VAL A 368 -5.39 24.30 9.57
C VAL A 368 -4.77 23.47 8.44
N GLY A 369 -5.35 23.48 7.23
CA GLY A 369 -4.83 22.69 6.11
C GLY A 369 -3.43 23.13 5.65
N SER A 370 -3.15 24.43 5.65
CA SER A 370 -1.80 24.92 5.35
C SER A 370 -0.78 24.52 6.42
N ALA A 371 -1.15 24.56 7.71
CA ALA A 371 -0.30 24.07 8.79
C ALA A 371 -0.03 22.55 8.68
N LEU A 372 -1.03 21.76 8.27
CA LEU A 372 -0.87 20.33 8.01
C LEU A 372 0.13 20.07 6.87
N LEU A 373 -0.01 20.77 5.74
CA LEU A 373 0.90 20.62 4.61
C LEU A 373 2.35 20.98 4.99
N SER A 374 2.53 22.03 5.80
CA SER A 374 3.86 22.38 6.36
C SER A 374 4.41 21.29 7.29
N GLN A 375 3.57 20.66 8.12
CA GLN A 375 4.01 19.56 8.98
C GLN A 375 4.38 18.31 8.18
N LEU A 376 3.63 17.98 7.12
CA LEU A 376 3.96 16.88 6.22
C LEU A 376 5.32 17.11 5.54
N ALA A 377 5.57 18.32 5.02
CA ALA A 377 6.87 18.67 4.46
C ALA A 377 8.00 18.54 5.49
N ALA A 378 7.80 19.03 6.71
CA ALA A 378 8.82 19.00 7.77
C ALA A 378 9.11 17.58 8.28
N GLN A 379 8.15 16.65 8.20
CA GLN A 379 8.29 15.28 8.71
C GLN A 379 8.66 14.25 7.63
N ALA A 380 8.79 14.64 6.36
CA ALA A 380 9.05 13.72 5.24
C ALA A 380 10.21 12.75 5.52
N GLY A 381 11.38 13.26 5.95
CA GLY A 381 12.54 12.40 6.26
C GLY A 381 12.32 11.45 7.44
N ARG A 382 11.49 11.83 8.43
CA ARG A 382 11.14 10.94 9.55
C ARG A 382 10.18 9.85 9.10
N LEU A 383 9.22 10.17 8.25
CA LEU A 383 8.30 9.19 7.67
C LEU A 383 9.05 8.16 6.83
N GLU A 384 9.99 8.61 5.99
CA GLU A 384 10.88 7.72 5.23
C GLU A 384 11.67 6.78 6.14
N GLY A 385 12.22 7.30 7.25
CA GLY A 385 12.93 6.49 8.24
C GLY A 385 12.07 5.43 8.96
N HIS A 386 10.74 5.58 8.94
CA HIS A 386 9.77 4.62 9.47
C HIS A 386 9.09 3.78 8.38
N ASP A 387 9.63 3.79 7.16
CA ASP A 387 9.03 3.13 6.00
C ASP A 387 7.56 3.59 5.79
N VAL A 388 7.30 4.90 5.81
CA VAL A 388 5.99 5.48 5.50
C VAL A 388 6.12 6.43 4.32
N ALA A 389 5.40 6.15 3.23
CA ALA A 389 5.35 7.00 2.05
C ALA A 389 4.06 7.82 2.06
N ALA A 390 4.06 8.96 2.75
CA ALA A 390 2.93 9.90 2.73
C ALA A 390 3.04 10.83 1.53
N ARG A 391 2.18 10.63 0.53
CA ARG A 391 2.14 11.41 -0.71
C ARG A 391 0.89 12.27 -0.73
N VAL A 392 1.05 13.57 -0.94
CA VAL A 392 -0.08 14.48 -1.18
C VAL A 392 -0.47 14.37 -2.65
N VAL A 393 -1.60 13.74 -2.96
CA VAL A 393 -2.05 13.50 -4.34
C VAL A 393 -2.95 14.63 -4.82
N ALA A 394 -3.71 15.24 -3.91
CA ALA A 394 -4.55 16.39 -4.22
C ALA A 394 -4.55 17.44 -3.10
N VAL A 395 -4.59 18.70 -3.51
CA VAL A 395 -4.76 19.87 -2.64
C VAL A 395 -5.85 20.76 -3.22
N ALA A 396 -6.88 21.06 -2.43
CA ALA A 396 -8.04 21.82 -2.91
C ALA A 396 -8.50 22.91 -1.94
N ASN A 397 -8.92 24.05 -2.48
CA ASN A 397 -9.67 25.08 -1.78
C ASN A 397 -11.14 25.10 -2.28
N SER A 398 -11.92 26.11 -1.90
CA SER A 398 -13.34 26.18 -2.25
C SER A 398 -13.63 26.41 -3.75
N ARG A 399 -12.60 26.70 -4.56
CA ARG A 399 -12.74 27.03 -5.98
C ARG A 399 -11.87 26.16 -6.88
N ARG A 400 -10.62 25.92 -6.45
CA ARG A 400 -9.60 25.23 -7.24
C ARG A 400 -9.06 24.00 -6.55
N MET A 401 -8.61 23.05 -7.36
CA MET A 401 -7.85 21.87 -6.95
C MET A 401 -6.60 21.69 -7.81
N LEU A 402 -5.57 21.14 -7.19
CA LEU A 402 -4.36 20.65 -7.83
C LEU A 402 -4.30 19.14 -7.61
N VAL A 403 -4.03 18.39 -8.66
CA VAL A 403 -4.08 16.92 -8.67
C VAL A 403 -2.84 16.39 -9.36
N SER A 404 -2.10 15.48 -8.72
CA SER A 404 -0.90 14.86 -9.26
C SER A 404 -0.76 13.44 -8.74
N ARG A 405 -0.68 12.45 -9.65
CA ARG A 405 -0.43 11.05 -9.28
C ARG A 405 0.97 10.83 -8.75
N GLU A 406 1.97 11.57 -9.26
CA GLU A 406 3.33 11.51 -8.73
C GLU A 406 3.46 12.22 -7.37
N GLY A 407 2.51 13.11 -7.05
CA GLY A 407 2.45 13.87 -5.81
C GLY A 407 2.59 15.37 -6.04
N VAL A 408 2.03 16.14 -5.11
CA VAL A 408 2.14 17.59 -4.97
C VAL A 408 3.15 17.86 -3.87
N ASP A 409 4.11 18.76 -4.12
CA ASP A 409 5.05 19.20 -3.10
C ASP A 409 4.32 19.98 -1.98
N PRO A 410 4.28 19.46 -0.73
CA PRO A 410 3.60 20.12 0.37
C PRO A 410 4.28 21.43 0.83
N ALA A 411 5.50 21.72 0.38
CA ALA A 411 6.17 23.01 0.63
C ALA A 411 5.80 24.07 -0.43
N ALA A 412 5.62 23.66 -1.70
CA ALA A 412 5.39 24.56 -2.84
C ALA A 412 3.93 24.63 -3.30
N TRP A 413 3.00 23.89 -2.67
CA TRP A 413 1.62 23.72 -3.12
C TRP A 413 0.86 25.02 -3.46
N LYS A 414 1.12 26.13 -2.75
CA LYS A 414 0.41 27.41 -2.98
C LYS A 414 0.69 27.93 -4.39
N GLY A 415 1.96 27.97 -4.77
CA GLY A 415 2.37 28.45 -6.10
C GLY A 415 1.82 27.55 -7.21
N SER A 416 1.90 26.23 -7.02
CA SER A 416 1.36 25.26 -7.98
C SER A 416 -0.16 25.31 -8.11
N LEU A 417 -0.90 25.54 -7.01
CA LEU A 417 -2.35 25.68 -7.06
C LEU A 417 -2.79 26.96 -7.77
N ASP A 418 -2.05 28.06 -7.59
CA ASP A 418 -2.34 29.32 -8.27
C ASP A 418 -2.03 29.26 -9.77
N ALA A 419 -0.92 28.61 -10.14
CA ALA A 419 -0.47 28.47 -11.52
C ALA A 419 -1.27 27.42 -12.31
N ASP A 420 -1.36 26.20 -11.78
CA ASP A 420 -1.83 25.00 -12.51
C ASP A 420 -3.17 24.45 -11.99
N GLY A 421 -3.76 25.09 -10.98
CA GLY A 421 -5.01 24.65 -10.38
C GLY A 421 -6.20 24.72 -11.34
N VAL A 422 -6.97 23.64 -11.39
CA VAL A 422 -8.24 23.53 -12.12
C VAL A 422 -9.42 23.71 -11.18
N ASP A 423 -10.63 23.84 -11.69
CA ASP A 423 -11.83 23.95 -10.84
C ASP A 423 -12.03 22.68 -10.00
N LEU A 424 -12.52 22.85 -8.76
CA LEU A 424 -12.77 21.73 -7.86
C LEU A 424 -13.85 20.79 -8.44
N ASP A 425 -13.46 19.55 -8.70
CA ASP A 425 -14.36 18.48 -9.10
C ASP A 425 -14.13 17.24 -8.22
N LEU A 426 -15.12 16.93 -7.36
CA LEU A 426 -15.06 15.79 -6.46
C LEU A 426 -15.06 14.45 -7.22
N GLY A 427 -15.69 14.37 -8.40
CA GLY A 427 -15.72 13.16 -9.23
C GLY A 427 -14.34 12.75 -9.72
N VAL A 428 -13.51 13.74 -10.11
CA VAL A 428 -12.10 13.50 -10.47
C VAL A 428 -11.30 12.96 -9.29
N LEU A 429 -11.49 13.52 -8.10
CA LEU A 429 -10.81 13.05 -6.89
C LEU A 429 -11.19 11.60 -6.56
N LEU A 430 -12.49 11.28 -6.61
CA LEU A 430 -13.02 9.93 -6.37
C LEU A 430 -12.43 8.90 -7.35
N ALA A 431 -12.46 9.21 -8.65
CA ALA A 431 -11.95 8.32 -9.70
C ALA A 431 -10.44 8.08 -9.60
N MET A 432 -9.68 9.09 -9.15
CA MET A 432 -8.24 8.91 -8.94
C MET A 432 -7.97 7.99 -7.75
N GLY A 433 -8.63 8.24 -6.62
CA GLY A 433 -8.39 7.49 -5.39
C GLY A 433 -8.80 6.01 -5.44
N SER A 434 -9.81 5.65 -6.24
CA SER A 434 -10.24 4.24 -6.39
C SER A 434 -9.16 3.33 -7.00
N SER A 435 -8.10 3.90 -7.58
CA SER A 435 -6.95 3.17 -8.11
C SER A 435 -5.75 3.11 -7.16
N LEU A 436 -5.82 3.82 -6.04
CA LEU A 436 -4.74 3.95 -5.06
C LEU A 436 -4.89 2.95 -3.92
N ALA A 437 -3.79 2.66 -3.23
CA ALA A 437 -3.76 1.61 -2.22
C ALA A 437 -4.31 2.07 -0.87
N ASN A 438 -4.00 3.31 -0.47
CA ASN A 438 -4.45 3.86 0.81
C ASN A 438 -4.86 5.34 0.65
N PRO A 439 -5.96 5.61 -0.09
CA PRO A 439 -6.47 6.97 -0.25
C PRO A 439 -7.09 7.48 1.06
N VAL A 440 -6.73 8.71 1.45
CA VAL A 440 -7.23 9.38 2.66
C VAL A 440 -7.74 10.77 2.29
N LEU A 441 -9.04 10.99 2.47
CA LEU A 441 -9.64 12.30 2.42
C LEU A 441 -9.34 13.03 3.72
N VAL A 442 -8.72 14.20 3.62
CA VAL A 442 -8.48 15.10 4.74
C VAL A 442 -9.33 16.36 4.57
N ASP A 443 -10.49 16.39 5.21
CA ASP A 443 -11.43 17.52 5.13
C ASP A 443 -11.14 18.55 6.24
N CYS A 444 -10.34 19.54 5.90
CA CYS A 444 -10.01 20.71 6.71
C CYS A 444 -10.97 21.89 6.50
N THR A 445 -12.17 21.66 5.96
CA THR A 445 -13.19 22.70 5.77
C THR A 445 -14.09 22.88 7.00
N ALA A 446 -14.94 23.91 6.99
CA ALA A 446 -15.97 24.16 8.01
C ALA A 446 -17.40 24.05 7.46
N GLY A 447 -17.54 23.77 6.16
CA GLY A 447 -18.82 23.72 5.44
C GLY A 447 -19.46 22.34 5.49
N ASP A 448 -20.72 22.25 5.05
CA ASP A 448 -21.49 20.99 5.06
C ASP A 448 -21.36 20.18 3.75
N ALA A 449 -20.87 20.82 2.67
CA ALA A 449 -20.79 20.20 1.34
C ALA A 449 -19.87 18.96 1.30
N ILE A 450 -18.66 19.06 1.88
CA ILE A 450 -17.70 17.95 1.88
C ILE A 450 -18.17 16.79 2.79
N PRO A 451 -18.68 17.02 4.02
CA PRO A 451 -19.33 15.97 4.81
C PRO A 451 -20.46 15.22 4.11
N GLY A 452 -21.22 15.91 3.24
CA GLY A 452 -22.26 15.28 2.41
C GLY A 452 -21.70 14.27 1.40
N ALA A 453 -20.46 14.44 0.96
CA ALA A 453 -19.77 13.57 -0.01
C ALA A 453 -18.96 12.44 0.66
N TYR A 454 -18.80 12.43 1.98
CA TYR A 454 -18.06 11.38 2.69
C TYR A 454 -18.51 9.95 2.33
N PRO A 455 -19.81 9.63 2.17
CA PRO A 455 -20.24 8.29 1.76
C PRO A 455 -19.64 7.85 0.43
N ASP A 456 -19.60 8.75 -0.57
CA ASP A 456 -19.05 8.47 -1.90
C ASP A 456 -17.53 8.23 -1.83
N PHE A 457 -16.82 9.01 -1.01
CA PHE A 457 -15.39 8.80 -0.76
C PHE A 457 -15.13 7.44 -0.10
N MET A 458 -15.90 7.06 0.93
CA MET A 458 -15.74 5.75 1.57
C MET A 458 -16.06 4.59 0.62
N LEU A 459 -17.07 4.75 -0.24
CA LEU A 459 -17.40 3.80 -1.29
C LEU A 459 -16.26 3.65 -2.30
N ALA A 460 -15.60 4.75 -2.66
CA ALA A 460 -14.42 4.76 -3.53
C ALA A 460 -13.12 4.27 -2.85
N GLY A 461 -13.19 3.80 -1.60
CA GLY A 461 -12.06 3.19 -0.89
C GLY A 461 -11.30 4.13 0.06
N PHE A 462 -11.75 5.38 0.22
CA PHE A 462 -11.07 6.36 1.07
C PHE A 462 -11.30 6.13 2.56
N HIS A 463 -10.26 6.38 3.35
CA HIS A 463 -10.42 6.79 4.74
C HIS A 463 -10.79 8.28 4.81
N VAL A 464 -11.46 8.69 5.88
CA VAL A 464 -11.83 10.09 6.11
C VAL A 464 -11.22 10.55 7.43
N VAL A 465 -10.45 11.63 7.38
CA VAL A 465 -9.88 12.34 8.53
C VAL A 465 -10.39 13.77 8.50
N THR A 466 -10.95 14.28 9.61
CA THR A 466 -11.54 15.62 9.58
C THR A 466 -11.60 16.35 10.94
N PRO A 467 -11.24 17.64 11.00
CA PRO A 467 -11.65 18.56 12.08
C PRO A 467 -13.09 19.09 11.93
N ASN A 468 -13.78 18.76 10.83
CA ASN A 468 -15.08 19.32 10.50
C ASN A 468 -16.20 18.69 11.35
N LYS A 469 -16.68 19.46 12.32
CA LYS A 469 -17.75 19.05 13.24
C LYS A 469 -19.09 18.76 12.55
N ARG A 470 -19.31 19.22 11.30
CA ARG A 470 -20.60 19.10 10.63
C ARG A 470 -21.02 17.63 10.49
N GLY A 471 -20.13 16.73 10.08
CA GLY A 471 -20.44 15.30 9.96
C GLY A 471 -20.97 14.68 11.26
N ASN A 472 -20.34 15.01 12.39
CA ASN A 472 -20.63 14.42 13.70
C ASN A 472 -21.72 15.15 14.50
N ALA A 473 -21.89 16.47 14.29
CA ALA A 473 -22.85 17.32 14.99
C ALA A 473 -24.07 17.70 14.12
N GLY A 474 -24.23 17.09 12.94
CA GLY A 474 -25.41 17.21 12.09
C GLY A 474 -26.57 16.34 12.58
N PRO A 475 -27.59 16.11 11.73
CA PRO A 475 -28.67 15.17 12.02
C PRO A 475 -28.18 13.79 12.46
N MET A 476 -28.86 13.16 13.42
CA MET A 476 -28.43 11.86 14.00
C MET A 476 -28.40 10.73 12.96
N ASP A 477 -29.34 10.72 12.03
CA ASP A 477 -29.42 9.75 10.93
C ASP A 477 -28.16 9.81 10.03
N ARG A 478 -27.69 11.01 9.70
CA ARG A 478 -26.44 11.22 8.96
C ARG A 478 -25.24 10.69 9.73
N TYR A 479 -25.12 11.03 11.02
CA TYR A 479 -24.01 10.56 11.85
C TYR A 479 -23.95 9.02 11.89
N LEU A 480 -25.09 8.36 12.14
CA LEU A 480 -25.20 6.90 12.13
C LEU A 480 -24.89 6.31 10.75
N ALA A 481 -25.37 6.93 9.67
CA ALA A 481 -25.09 6.49 8.30
C ALA A 481 -23.59 6.56 7.97
N LEU A 482 -22.88 7.62 8.40
CA LEU A 482 -21.43 7.74 8.21
C LEU A 482 -20.67 6.64 8.97
N LYS A 483 -21.04 6.37 10.23
CA LYS A 483 -20.43 5.28 11.02
C LYS A 483 -20.69 3.92 10.39
N ALA A 484 -21.90 3.67 9.91
CA ALA A 484 -22.27 2.43 9.23
C ALA A 484 -21.54 2.26 7.89
N MET A 485 -21.38 3.33 7.12
CA MET A 485 -20.66 3.33 5.84
C MET A 485 -19.18 2.98 6.03
N ALA A 486 -18.53 3.64 7.00
CA ALA A 486 -17.15 3.36 7.36
C ALA A 486 -16.96 1.87 7.73
N LEU A 487 -17.86 1.31 8.56
CA LEU A 487 -17.82 -0.10 8.94
C LEU A 487 -18.03 -1.04 7.75
N ARG A 488 -19.07 -0.80 6.93
CA ARG A 488 -19.45 -1.65 5.79
C ARG A 488 -18.31 -1.75 4.77
N HIS A 489 -17.63 -0.64 4.48
CA HIS A 489 -16.55 -0.58 3.49
C HIS A 489 -15.15 -0.76 4.12
N ARG A 490 -15.09 -1.13 5.40
CA ARG A 490 -13.84 -1.33 6.17
C ARG A 490 -12.89 -0.13 6.06
N ARG A 491 -13.45 1.08 6.13
CA ARG A 491 -12.73 2.35 6.11
C ARG A 491 -12.73 2.97 7.50
N LYS A 492 -11.68 3.74 7.81
CA LYS A 492 -11.60 4.54 9.04
C LYS A 492 -12.26 5.91 8.80
N TYR A 493 -13.12 6.31 9.73
CA TYR A 493 -13.67 7.65 9.85
C TYR A 493 -13.17 8.25 11.16
N LEU A 494 -12.19 9.14 11.06
CA LEU A 494 -11.44 9.71 12.18
C LEU A 494 -11.71 11.22 12.27
N TYR A 495 -11.96 11.68 13.48
CA TYR A 495 -12.40 13.04 13.75
C TYR A 495 -11.95 13.50 15.14
N GLU A 496 -10.77 13.06 15.57
CA GLU A 496 -10.19 13.37 16.88
C GLU A 496 -10.21 14.88 17.14
N THR A 497 -9.86 15.63 16.09
CA THR A 497 -9.69 17.09 16.15
C THR A 497 -10.98 17.90 16.16
N THR A 498 -12.15 17.25 16.11
CA THR A 498 -13.45 17.92 16.27
C THR A 498 -13.67 18.41 17.71
N VAL A 499 -13.04 17.76 18.71
CA VAL A 499 -13.14 18.11 20.13
C VAL A 499 -11.75 18.10 20.76
N GLY A 500 -11.28 19.24 21.25
CA GLY A 500 -9.99 19.33 21.94
C GLY A 500 -8.77 19.57 21.04
N ALA A 501 -8.98 19.88 19.75
CA ALA A 501 -7.92 20.13 18.77
C ALA A 501 -6.93 18.95 18.66
N GLY A 502 -5.72 19.06 19.19
CA GLY A 502 -4.73 17.97 19.15
C GLY A 502 -4.76 17.04 20.37
N LEU A 503 -5.65 17.28 21.35
CA LEU A 503 -5.78 16.42 22.52
C LEU A 503 -6.43 15.08 22.13
N PRO A 504 -5.94 13.94 22.66
CA PRO A 504 -6.51 12.62 22.36
C PRO A 504 -7.79 12.40 23.20
N VAL A 505 -8.91 12.93 22.73
CA VAL A 505 -10.20 12.95 23.44
C VAL A 505 -11.09 11.81 22.98
N ILE A 506 -11.43 11.80 21.70
CA ILE A 506 -12.40 10.91 21.07
C ILE A 506 -11.89 9.47 21.12
N GLU A 507 -10.64 9.20 20.70
CA GLU A 507 -10.06 7.86 20.74
C GLU A 507 -10.01 7.31 22.17
N ASN A 508 -9.56 8.11 23.13
CA ASN A 508 -9.50 7.64 24.52
C ASN A 508 -10.88 7.31 25.07
N LEU A 509 -11.88 8.16 24.81
CA LEU A 509 -13.27 7.88 25.20
C LEU A 509 -13.77 6.59 24.54
N GLN A 510 -13.58 6.43 23.23
CA GLN A 510 -13.99 5.22 22.50
C GLN A 510 -13.30 3.97 23.04
N ASN A 511 -12.00 4.03 23.33
CA ASN A 511 -11.24 2.90 23.86
C ASN A 511 -11.76 2.46 25.24
N LEU A 512 -12.08 3.41 26.12
CA LEU A 512 -12.69 3.10 27.42
C LEU A 512 -14.04 2.40 27.25
N LEU A 513 -14.91 2.93 26.39
CA LEU A 513 -16.24 2.37 26.17
C LEU A 513 -16.18 0.98 25.50
N HIS A 514 -15.28 0.78 24.53
CA HIS A 514 -15.05 -0.53 23.92
C HIS A 514 -14.50 -1.57 24.90
N ALA A 515 -13.74 -1.14 25.92
CA ALA A 515 -13.28 -2.01 27.01
C ALA A 515 -14.37 -2.35 28.05
N GLY A 516 -15.60 -1.85 27.87
CA GLY A 516 -16.73 -2.10 28.76
C GLY A 516 -16.89 -1.09 29.90
N ASP A 517 -16.20 0.05 29.84
CA ASP A 517 -16.45 1.19 30.71
C ASP A 517 -17.76 1.92 30.30
N SER A 518 -18.24 2.83 31.15
CA SER A 518 -19.43 3.64 30.89
C SER A 518 -19.25 5.04 31.45
N LEU A 519 -19.58 6.06 30.66
CA LEU A 519 -19.56 7.46 31.10
C LEU A 519 -20.64 7.69 32.18
N GLU A 520 -20.24 8.17 33.36
CA GLU A 520 -21.15 8.58 34.44
C GLU A 520 -21.44 10.09 34.35
N SER A 521 -20.38 10.88 34.21
CA SER A 521 -20.49 12.32 33.98
C SER A 521 -19.29 12.87 33.20
N PHE A 522 -19.52 13.98 32.51
CA PHE A 522 -18.48 14.75 31.82
C PHE A 522 -18.60 16.22 32.21
N SER A 523 -17.47 16.88 32.40
CA SER A 523 -17.38 18.34 32.44
C SER A 523 -16.15 18.81 31.68
N GLY A 524 -16.27 19.89 30.90
CA GLY A 524 -15.14 20.40 30.15
C GLY A 524 -15.22 21.87 29.77
N ILE A 525 -14.05 22.49 29.72
CA ILE A 525 -13.81 23.79 29.08
C ILE A 525 -13.32 23.49 27.66
N LEU A 526 -14.17 23.77 26.68
CA LEU A 526 -14.00 23.33 25.29
C LEU A 526 -13.71 24.48 24.31
N SER A 527 -13.63 25.72 24.80
CA SER A 527 -13.28 26.91 24.03
C SER A 527 -12.12 27.65 24.69
N GLY A 528 -11.03 27.82 23.96
CA GLY A 528 -9.86 28.58 24.40
C GLY A 528 -10.21 30.06 24.59
N SER A 529 -11.00 30.65 23.70
CA SER A 529 -11.41 32.05 23.78
C SER A 529 -12.19 32.33 25.07
N LEU A 530 -13.15 31.45 25.40
CA LEU A 530 -13.93 31.56 26.64
C LEU A 530 -13.09 31.24 27.88
N SER A 531 -12.17 30.28 27.80
CA SER A 531 -11.20 29.96 28.87
C SER A 531 -10.32 31.16 29.20
N PHE A 532 -9.83 31.86 28.18
CA PHE A 532 -9.06 33.09 28.33
C PHE A 532 -9.89 34.18 28.98
N LEU A 533 -11.10 34.45 28.45
CA LEU A 533 -12.01 35.46 28.98
C LEU A 533 -12.27 35.28 30.48
N PHE A 534 -12.76 34.12 30.89
CA PHE A 534 -13.09 33.88 32.30
C PHE A 534 -11.87 33.84 33.22
N GLY A 535 -10.69 33.51 32.68
CA GLY A 535 -9.43 33.70 33.38
C GLY A 535 -9.13 35.17 33.68
N ARG A 536 -9.31 36.06 32.68
CA ARG A 536 -9.11 37.51 32.85
C ARG A 536 -10.16 38.14 33.77
N LEU A 537 -11.41 37.68 33.71
CA LEU A 537 -12.44 38.09 34.65
C LEU A 537 -12.05 37.71 36.09
N GLU A 538 -11.54 36.50 36.32
CA GLU A 538 -11.04 36.09 37.64
C GLU A 538 -9.91 37.00 38.13
N ASP A 539 -9.03 37.47 37.24
CA ASP A 539 -7.98 38.46 37.54
C ASP A 539 -8.52 39.88 37.80
N GLY A 540 -9.83 40.11 37.73
CA GLY A 540 -10.48 41.40 38.00
C GLY A 540 -10.64 42.31 36.79
N VAL A 541 -10.40 41.81 35.57
CA VAL A 541 -10.63 42.56 34.32
C VAL A 541 -12.12 42.57 33.97
N THR A 542 -12.63 43.71 33.50
CA THR A 542 -14.04 43.79 33.06
C THR A 542 -14.29 42.91 31.83
N PHE A 543 -15.53 42.43 31.67
CA PHE A 543 -15.88 41.54 30.56
C PHE A 543 -15.60 42.16 29.19
N SER A 544 -15.95 43.44 29.02
CA SER A 544 -15.74 44.17 27.78
C SER A 544 -14.27 44.39 27.46
N ALA A 545 -13.42 44.62 28.46
CA ALA A 545 -11.97 44.72 28.27
C ALA A 545 -11.35 43.36 27.92
N ALA A 546 -11.78 42.28 28.59
CA ALA A 546 -11.30 40.93 28.32
C ALA A 546 -11.64 40.47 26.89
N VAL A 547 -12.84 40.79 26.38
CA VAL A 547 -13.24 40.50 24.98
C VAL A 547 -12.39 41.27 23.99
N ARG A 548 -12.14 42.57 24.21
CA ARG A 548 -11.25 43.36 23.35
C ARG A 548 -9.82 42.82 23.37
N GLU A 549 -9.30 42.48 24.55
CA GLU A 549 -7.98 41.87 24.70
C GLU A 549 -7.89 40.53 23.95
N ALA A 550 -8.92 39.69 24.02
CA ALA A 550 -8.99 38.42 23.30
C ALA A 550 -9.01 38.63 21.77
N MET A 551 -9.74 39.65 21.29
CA MET A 551 -9.77 40.01 19.87
C MET A 551 -8.40 40.52 19.38
N GLU A 552 -7.76 41.40 20.14
CA GLU A 552 -6.42 41.95 19.82
C GLU A 552 -5.36 40.85 19.74
N LYS A 553 -5.46 39.85 20.62
CA LYS A 553 -4.58 38.67 20.63
C LYS A 553 -4.95 37.62 19.58
N GLY A 554 -6.03 37.82 18.83
CA GLY A 554 -6.52 36.87 17.82
C GLY A 554 -7.04 35.56 18.41
N PHE A 555 -7.52 35.58 19.65
CA PHE A 555 -8.13 34.42 20.31
C PHE A 555 -9.59 34.21 19.97
N THR A 556 -10.29 35.25 19.51
CA THR A 556 -11.68 35.13 19.03
C THR A 556 -11.73 35.03 17.52
N GLU A 557 -12.85 34.56 17.00
CA GLU A 557 -13.22 34.77 15.59
C GLU A 557 -13.31 36.28 15.26
N PRO A 558 -13.28 36.67 13.95
CA PRO A 558 -13.42 38.06 13.54
C PRO A 558 -14.66 38.75 14.11
N ASP A 559 -15.72 37.99 14.36
CA ASP A 559 -16.87 38.40 15.16
C ASP A 559 -16.89 37.63 16.49
N PRO A 560 -16.63 38.28 17.64
CA PRO A 560 -16.54 37.59 18.93
C PRO A 560 -17.87 36.95 19.37
N ARG A 561 -19.00 37.33 18.75
CA ARG A 561 -20.31 36.74 19.06
C ARG A 561 -20.37 35.26 18.68
N ASP A 562 -19.60 34.83 17.69
CA ASP A 562 -19.55 33.44 17.26
C ASP A 562 -19.04 32.55 18.41
N ASP A 563 -18.02 33.00 19.14
CA ASP A 563 -17.50 32.33 20.34
C ASP A 563 -18.45 32.47 21.55
N LEU A 564 -18.93 33.69 21.80
CA LEU A 564 -19.75 34.03 22.97
C LEU A 564 -21.14 33.38 22.94
N SER A 565 -21.63 32.99 21.77
CA SER A 565 -22.87 32.21 21.62
C SER A 565 -22.83 30.86 22.35
N GLY A 566 -21.64 30.28 22.51
CA GLY A 566 -21.45 28.92 23.02
C GLY A 566 -21.87 27.82 22.03
N ALA A 567 -22.26 28.16 20.80
CA ALA A 567 -22.73 27.17 19.82
C ALA A 567 -21.65 26.16 19.40
N ASP A 568 -20.37 26.58 19.35
CA ASP A 568 -19.25 25.66 19.11
C ASP A 568 -19.08 24.66 20.27
N VAL A 569 -19.20 25.13 21.52
CA VAL A 569 -19.15 24.29 22.72
C VAL A 569 -20.31 23.29 22.73
N ALA A 570 -21.53 23.73 22.37
CA ALA A 570 -22.70 22.85 22.25
C ALA A 570 -22.49 21.74 21.21
N ARG A 571 -21.91 22.05 20.05
CA ARG A 571 -21.56 21.03 19.05
C ARG A 571 -20.53 20.03 19.59
N LYS A 572 -19.51 20.48 20.31
CA LYS A 572 -18.50 19.60 20.91
C LYS A 572 -19.10 18.68 21.99
N VAL A 573 -20.00 19.21 22.83
CA VAL A 573 -20.75 18.40 23.81
C VAL A 573 -21.63 17.36 23.12
N LEU A 574 -22.32 17.75 22.04
CA LEU A 574 -23.13 16.81 21.25
C LEU A 574 -22.30 15.65 20.69
N ILE A 575 -21.12 15.96 20.13
CA ILE A 575 -20.20 14.93 19.61
C ILE A 575 -19.80 13.97 20.73
N LEU A 576 -19.33 14.48 21.88
CA LEU A 576 -18.94 13.64 23.02
C LEU A 576 -20.09 12.79 23.55
N ALA A 577 -21.30 13.34 23.62
CA ALA A 577 -22.47 12.61 24.07
C ALA A 577 -22.84 11.47 23.11
N ARG A 578 -22.76 11.70 21.80
CA ARG A 578 -22.98 10.65 20.79
C ARG A 578 -21.91 9.56 20.89
N GLU A 579 -20.65 9.92 21.08
CA GLU A 579 -19.57 8.95 21.31
C GLU A 579 -19.77 8.15 22.61
N ALA A 580 -20.38 8.76 23.64
CA ALA A 580 -20.78 8.09 24.87
C ALA A 580 -22.02 7.19 24.72
N GLY A 581 -22.57 7.04 23.51
CA GLY A 581 -23.73 6.19 23.21
C GLY A 581 -25.09 6.86 23.39
N LEU A 582 -25.14 8.18 23.62
CA LEU A 582 -26.41 8.91 23.76
C LEU A 582 -26.98 9.29 22.39
N SER A 583 -28.25 8.97 22.17
CA SER A 583 -28.98 9.42 20.98
C SER A 583 -29.54 10.82 21.22
N MET A 584 -28.83 11.84 20.74
CA MET A 584 -29.13 13.24 21.02
C MET A 584 -29.00 14.11 19.76
N GLU A 585 -29.82 15.16 19.66
CA GLU A 585 -29.72 16.23 18.66
C GLU A 585 -29.20 17.53 19.28
N LEU A 586 -28.73 18.47 18.45
CA LEU A 586 -28.21 19.74 18.96
C LEU A 586 -29.23 20.54 19.78
N LYS A 587 -30.52 20.45 19.41
CA LYS A 587 -31.64 21.09 20.12
C LYS A 587 -31.87 20.51 21.53
N ASP A 588 -31.37 19.32 21.81
CA ASP A 588 -31.53 18.65 23.10
C ASP A 588 -30.42 19.06 24.09
N VAL A 589 -29.35 19.69 23.59
CA VAL A 589 -28.30 20.28 24.41
C VAL A 589 -28.79 21.61 24.97
N ALA A 590 -28.97 21.69 26.29
CA ALA A 590 -29.40 22.91 26.96
C ALA A 590 -28.27 23.95 26.92
N LEU A 591 -28.36 24.92 26.01
CA LEU A 591 -27.39 25.99 25.84
C LEU A 591 -27.87 27.27 26.54
N GLU A 592 -27.15 27.65 27.59
CA GLU A 592 -27.27 28.94 28.27
C GLU A 592 -26.15 29.86 27.75
N GLY A 593 -26.46 30.66 26.73
CA GLY A 593 -25.52 31.57 26.09
C GLY A 593 -25.01 32.66 27.05
N LEU A 594 -23.81 33.19 26.79
CA LEU A 594 -23.19 34.22 27.65
C LEU A 594 -23.82 35.59 27.50
N VAL A 595 -24.33 35.88 26.30
CA VAL A 595 -24.78 37.21 25.90
C VAL A 595 -26.29 37.18 25.67
N PRO A 596 -27.06 38.14 26.23
CA PRO A 596 -28.50 38.22 26.00
C PRO A 596 -28.87 38.39 24.52
N GLU A 597 -30.00 37.83 24.12
CA GLU A 597 -30.47 37.84 22.72
C GLU A 597 -30.48 39.24 22.04
N PRO A 598 -30.88 40.34 22.71
CA PRO A 598 -30.83 41.67 22.11
C PRO A 598 -29.42 42.12 21.71
N PHE A 599 -28.37 41.62 22.36
CA PHE A 599 -26.97 41.90 22.03
C PHE A 599 -26.47 40.98 20.90
N MET A 600 -26.94 39.74 20.86
CA MET A 600 -26.62 38.79 19.78
C MET A 600 -27.18 39.26 18.43
N ALA A 601 -28.34 39.91 18.42
CA ALA A 601 -29.00 40.42 17.22
C ALA A 601 -28.37 41.70 16.62
N LEU A 602 -27.41 42.35 17.30
CA LEU A 602 -26.76 43.58 16.79
C LEU A 602 -25.85 43.29 15.59
N SER A 603 -25.30 44.33 14.94
CA SER A 603 -24.12 44.14 14.09
C SER A 603 -22.88 43.95 14.96
N LYS A 604 -21.77 43.47 14.38
CA LYS A 604 -20.47 43.37 15.09
C LYS A 604 -20.10 44.70 15.77
N ASP A 605 -20.15 45.80 15.02
CA ASP A 605 -19.77 47.11 15.55
C ASP A 605 -20.78 47.63 16.60
N GLY A 606 -22.07 47.33 16.40
CA GLY A 606 -23.13 47.62 17.37
C GLY A 606 -22.93 46.85 18.68
N PHE A 607 -22.50 45.59 18.60
CA PHE A 607 -22.17 44.78 19.77
C PHE A 607 -20.95 45.32 20.51
N LEU A 608 -19.86 45.64 19.80
CA LEU A 608 -18.61 46.13 20.41
C LEU A 608 -18.73 47.50 21.07
N SER A 609 -19.57 48.38 20.52
CA SER A 609 -19.84 49.71 21.09
C SER A 609 -20.66 49.64 22.38
N ARG A 610 -21.55 48.65 22.50
CA ARG A 610 -22.42 48.45 23.67
C ARG A 610 -21.90 47.42 24.67
N LEU A 611 -20.77 46.79 24.40
CA LEU A 611 -20.22 45.69 25.18
C LEU A 611 -20.02 46.02 26.66
N ALA A 612 -19.68 47.28 26.98
CA ALA A 612 -19.48 47.74 28.36
C ALA A 612 -20.78 47.75 29.19
N GLU A 613 -21.96 47.76 28.55
CA GLU A 613 -23.25 47.63 29.25
C GLU A 613 -23.39 46.28 29.97
N LEU A 614 -22.62 45.25 29.55
CA LEU A 614 -22.64 43.92 30.16
C LEU A 614 -21.74 43.81 31.40
N ASP A 615 -20.79 44.73 31.59
CA ASP A 615 -19.78 44.66 32.66
C ASP A 615 -20.38 44.54 34.07
N PRO A 616 -21.41 45.32 34.47
CA PRO A 616 -21.99 45.21 35.81
C PRO A 616 -22.59 43.82 36.10
N SER A 617 -23.17 43.19 35.09
CA SER A 617 -23.81 41.87 35.24
C SER A 617 -22.78 40.77 35.47
N PHE A 618 -21.68 40.78 34.70
CA PHE A 618 -20.59 39.82 34.86
C PHE A 618 -19.78 40.05 36.14
N GLU A 619 -19.61 41.31 36.56
CA GLU A 619 -18.95 41.64 37.82
C GLU A 619 -19.77 41.14 39.02
N ALA A 620 -21.10 41.29 39.00
CA ALA A 620 -21.96 40.73 40.04
C ALA A 620 -21.85 39.20 40.13
N LEU A 621 -21.82 38.51 38.98
CA LEU A 621 -21.62 37.06 38.92
C LEU A 621 -20.23 36.65 39.47
N ARG A 622 -19.18 37.39 39.08
CA ARG A 622 -17.79 37.14 39.53
C ARG A 622 -17.68 37.34 41.04
N ALA A 623 -18.19 38.45 41.57
CA ALA A 623 -18.16 38.77 42.99
C ALA A 623 -18.91 37.72 43.81
N LYS A 624 -20.08 37.25 43.33
CA LYS A 624 -20.83 36.17 43.96
C LYS A 624 -20.02 34.87 44.01
N ALA A 625 -19.42 34.45 42.89
CA ALA A 625 -18.60 33.25 42.84
C ALA A 625 -17.38 33.36 43.77
N ALA A 626 -16.70 34.50 43.76
CA ALA A 626 -15.53 34.76 44.60
C ALA A 626 -15.86 34.73 46.11
N ALA A 627 -17.02 35.27 46.51
CA ALA A 627 -17.49 35.23 47.89
C ALA A 627 -17.71 33.79 48.40
N GLU A 628 -18.03 32.86 47.50
CA GLU A 628 -18.17 31.42 47.80
C GLU A 628 -16.85 30.63 47.63
N GLY A 629 -15.72 31.30 47.36
CA GLY A 629 -14.44 30.63 47.07
C GLY A 629 -14.42 29.89 45.73
N LYS A 630 -15.36 30.18 44.83
CA LYS A 630 -15.52 29.55 43.51
C LYS A 630 -15.01 30.46 42.40
N ALA A 631 -14.76 29.88 41.23
CA ALA A 631 -14.41 30.61 40.03
C ALA A 631 -15.45 30.39 38.93
N LEU A 632 -15.70 31.40 38.10
CA LEU A 632 -16.60 31.28 36.96
C LEU A 632 -15.90 30.59 35.79
N ARG A 633 -16.53 29.58 35.20
CA ARG A 633 -16.07 28.89 33.98
C ARG A 633 -17.24 28.63 33.05
N PHE A 634 -17.01 28.75 31.75
CA PHE A 634 -17.98 28.31 30.75
C PHE A 634 -17.76 26.84 30.46
N VAL A 635 -18.72 26.00 30.90
CA VAL A 635 -18.56 24.55 30.98
C VAL A 635 -19.60 23.87 30.10
N GLY A 636 -19.13 22.93 29.28
CA GLY A 636 -19.96 21.88 28.69
C GLY A 636 -19.99 20.67 29.62
N SER A 637 -21.17 20.10 29.84
CA SER A 637 -21.38 18.99 30.76
C SER A 637 -22.34 17.95 30.18
N ILE A 638 -22.14 16.70 30.55
CA ILE A 638 -23.05 15.58 30.27
C ILE A 638 -23.31 14.87 31.59
N GLU A 639 -24.55 14.83 32.03
CA GLU A 639 -24.96 14.16 33.27
C GLU A 639 -26.39 13.63 33.13
N GLY A 640 -26.64 12.42 33.62
CA GLY A 640 -27.98 11.81 33.54
C GLY A 640 -28.53 11.69 32.11
N GLY A 641 -27.64 11.50 31.13
CA GLY A 641 -28.00 11.42 29.70
C GLY A 641 -28.37 12.76 29.05
N ARG A 642 -28.12 13.91 29.70
CA ARG A 642 -28.45 15.24 29.19
C ARG A 642 -27.19 16.08 28.99
N GLY A 643 -27.09 16.76 27.85
CA GLY A 643 -26.05 17.74 27.58
C GLY A 643 -26.46 19.14 28.07
N ARG A 644 -25.56 19.86 28.74
CA ARG A 644 -25.74 21.26 29.14
C ARG A 644 -24.49 22.07 28.87
N VAL A 645 -24.63 23.28 28.36
CA VAL A 645 -23.57 24.25 28.16
C VAL A 645 -23.97 25.55 28.83
N GLY A 646 -23.09 26.12 29.65
CA GLY A 646 -23.37 27.40 30.29
C GLY A 646 -22.30 27.82 31.28
N LEU A 647 -22.54 28.98 31.89
CA LEU A 647 -21.68 29.51 32.94
C LEU A 647 -21.89 28.75 34.25
N GLN A 648 -20.79 28.28 34.86
CA GLN A 648 -20.82 27.55 36.13
C GLN A 648 -19.80 28.14 37.11
N ALA A 649 -20.18 28.18 38.39
CA ALA A 649 -19.27 28.51 39.49
C ALA A 649 -18.62 27.21 40.02
N VAL A 650 -17.35 27.01 39.71
CA VAL A 650 -16.60 25.80 40.06
C VAL A 650 -15.81 26.00 41.36
N GLY A 651 -15.93 25.05 42.30
CA GLY A 651 -15.24 25.05 43.59
C GLY A 651 -13.77 24.65 43.52
N PRO A 652 -13.03 24.73 44.64
CA PRO A 652 -11.59 24.43 44.70
C PRO A 652 -11.25 22.99 44.29
N ASP A 653 -12.10 22.02 44.64
CA ASP A 653 -11.88 20.60 44.35
C ASP A 653 -12.32 20.20 42.93
N HIS A 654 -12.91 21.13 42.16
CA HIS A 654 -13.38 20.83 40.82
C HIS A 654 -12.20 20.75 39.82
N PRO A 655 -12.09 19.72 38.96
CA PRO A 655 -10.96 19.55 38.03
C PRO A 655 -10.71 20.75 37.12
N LEU A 656 -11.76 21.49 36.77
CA LEU A 656 -11.71 22.66 35.90
C LEU A 656 -11.32 23.97 36.60
N ARG A 657 -11.16 23.97 37.94
CA ARG A 657 -10.87 25.19 38.72
C ARG A 657 -9.58 25.88 38.29
N ALA A 658 -8.53 25.10 38.06
CA ALA A 658 -7.20 25.59 37.75
C ALA A 658 -7.01 25.97 36.27
N VAL A 659 -8.00 25.72 35.42
CA VAL A 659 -7.93 25.90 33.97
C VAL A 659 -8.24 27.36 33.63
N LYS A 660 -7.31 28.02 32.96
CA LYS A 660 -7.39 29.42 32.54
C LYS A 660 -6.42 29.69 31.38
N GLY A 661 -6.43 30.90 30.84
CA GLY A 661 -5.38 31.35 29.91
C GLY A 661 -5.45 30.73 28.51
N GLY A 662 -6.63 30.28 28.08
CA GLY A 662 -6.82 29.72 26.74
C GLY A 662 -6.70 28.20 26.65
N GLU A 663 -6.51 27.54 27.79
CA GLU A 663 -6.45 26.09 27.86
C GLU A 663 -7.83 25.45 27.75
N ASN A 664 -7.89 24.27 27.15
CA ASN A 664 -9.01 23.36 27.23
C ASN A 664 -8.74 22.28 28.28
N ALA A 665 -9.80 21.81 28.91
CA ALA A 665 -9.74 20.71 29.86
C ALA A 665 -11.02 19.88 29.79
N LEU A 666 -10.86 18.57 29.84
CA LEU A 666 -11.93 17.59 29.71
C LEU A 666 -11.80 16.59 30.84
N ALA A 667 -12.78 16.55 31.73
CA ALA A 667 -12.84 15.64 32.86
C ALA A 667 -13.93 14.60 32.60
N PHE A 668 -13.52 13.34 32.46
CA PHE A 668 -14.40 12.19 32.28
C PHE A 668 -14.48 11.41 33.60
N THR A 669 -15.66 11.36 34.19
CA THR A 669 -15.97 10.45 35.29
C THR A 669 -16.65 9.23 34.69
N THR A 670 -16.05 8.07 34.87
CA THR A 670 -16.57 6.80 34.34
C THR A 670 -16.71 5.78 35.46
N ARG A 671 -17.21 4.59 35.12
CA ARG A 671 -17.32 3.49 36.08
C ARG A 671 -15.96 3.14 36.69
N TYR A 672 -14.88 3.20 35.91
CA TYR A 672 -13.54 2.88 36.38
C TYR A 672 -12.74 4.10 36.85
N TYR A 673 -13.03 5.30 36.36
CA TYR A 673 -12.36 6.55 36.77
C TYR A 673 -13.17 7.28 37.84
N LYS A 674 -13.20 6.71 39.05
CA LYS A 674 -13.79 7.31 40.25
C LYS A 674 -13.04 6.89 41.53
N PRO A 675 -12.94 7.76 42.55
CA PRO A 675 -13.53 9.11 42.63
C PRO A 675 -12.76 10.18 41.86
N VAL A 676 -11.59 9.86 41.30
CA VAL A 676 -10.77 10.80 40.51
C VAL A 676 -11.09 10.63 39.02
N PRO A 677 -11.57 11.68 38.32
CA PRO A 677 -11.89 11.59 36.90
C PRO A 677 -10.62 11.56 36.03
N LEU A 678 -10.74 11.00 34.82
CA LEU A 678 -9.71 11.13 33.79
C LEU A 678 -9.71 12.58 33.27
N LEU A 679 -8.63 13.31 33.53
CA LEU A 679 -8.47 14.70 33.11
C LEU A 679 -7.49 14.81 31.94
N LEU A 680 -7.98 15.29 30.79
CA LEU A 680 -7.17 15.70 29.65
C LEU A 680 -7.11 17.22 29.60
N ARG A 681 -5.90 17.80 29.63
CA ARG A 681 -5.69 19.25 29.66
C ARG A 681 -4.58 19.66 28.70
N GLY A 682 -4.80 20.74 27.97
CA GLY A 682 -3.80 21.36 27.09
C GLY A 682 -4.42 22.45 26.24
N TYR A 683 -3.65 22.98 25.30
CA TYR A 683 -4.17 23.98 24.35
C TYR A 683 -5.12 23.29 23.36
N GLY A 684 -6.40 23.66 23.40
CA GLY A 684 -7.43 23.07 22.55
C GLY A 684 -7.88 23.97 21.40
N ALA A 685 -7.02 24.90 20.99
CA ALA A 685 -7.17 25.76 19.82
C ALA A 685 -5.79 26.03 19.20
N GLY A 686 -5.78 26.45 17.93
CA GLY A 686 -4.58 26.77 17.17
C GLY A 686 -4.36 25.86 15.97
N ALA A 687 -4.00 26.47 14.84
CA ALA A 687 -3.87 25.78 13.56
C ALA A 687 -2.82 24.65 13.62
N THR A 688 -1.67 24.89 14.23
CA THR A 688 -0.57 23.92 14.34
C THR A 688 -0.93 22.70 15.19
N VAL A 689 -1.58 22.91 16.35
CA VAL A 689 -1.96 21.81 17.25
C VAL A 689 -3.08 20.97 16.63
N THR A 690 -4.05 21.62 15.97
CA THR A 690 -5.12 20.93 15.23
C THR A 690 -4.54 20.13 14.06
N ALA A 691 -3.63 20.72 13.28
CA ALA A 691 -2.93 20.03 12.20
C ALA A 691 -2.16 18.80 12.70
N ALA A 692 -1.52 18.89 13.87
CA ALA A 692 -0.80 17.77 14.46
C ALA A 692 -1.75 16.62 14.85
N GLY A 693 -2.93 16.92 15.38
CA GLY A 693 -3.97 15.92 15.65
C GLY A 693 -4.49 15.26 14.37
N ILE A 694 -4.69 16.05 13.30
CA ILE A 694 -5.09 15.52 11.99
C ILE A 694 -4.00 14.61 11.43
N PHE A 695 -2.73 15.00 11.57
CA PHE A 695 -1.61 14.18 11.15
C PHE A 695 -1.54 12.87 11.95
N ALA A 696 -1.78 12.90 13.26
CA ALA A 696 -1.90 11.67 14.05
C ALA A 696 -3.01 10.74 13.52
N ASP A 697 -4.20 11.28 13.22
CA ASP A 697 -5.29 10.51 12.61
C ASP A 697 -4.93 9.98 11.21
N ILE A 698 -4.20 10.74 10.39
CA ILE A 698 -3.67 10.27 9.11
C ILE A 698 -2.78 9.05 9.31
N LEU A 699 -1.84 9.08 10.25
CA LEU A 699 -0.95 7.94 10.53
C LEU A 699 -1.73 6.74 11.06
N ARG A 700 -2.78 6.98 11.85
CA ARG A 700 -3.70 5.93 12.30
C ARG A 700 -4.47 5.27 11.17
N THR A 701 -4.47 5.80 9.95
CA THR A 701 -5.04 5.08 8.79
C THR A 701 -4.25 3.83 8.44
N LEU A 702 -2.94 3.81 8.73
CA LEU A 702 -2.10 2.64 8.54
C LEU A 702 -2.63 1.43 9.32
N ASN A 703 -2.48 0.25 8.72
CA ASN A 703 -2.94 -1.01 9.33
C ASN A 703 -1.93 -1.60 10.31
N TRP A 704 -0.70 -1.09 10.27
CA TRP A 704 0.40 -1.47 11.14
C TRP A 704 1.30 -0.25 11.24
N ILE A 705 1.75 0.06 12.44
CA ILE A 705 2.81 1.04 12.66
C ILE A 705 3.93 0.22 13.28
N ARG A 706 5.14 0.35 12.73
CA ARG A 706 6.31 -0.25 13.36
C ARG A 706 6.47 0.41 14.73
N GLU A 707 6.27 -0.36 15.79
CA GLU A 707 6.62 0.09 17.14
C GLU A 707 8.10 0.46 17.12
N ALA A 708 8.40 1.69 17.58
CA ALA A 708 9.72 2.31 17.48
C ALA A 708 10.77 1.59 18.34
#